data_AF-A0A2T1LRC2-F1
#
_entry.id   AF-A0A2T1LRC2-F1
#
_cell.length_a   1.000
_cell.length_b   1.000
_cell.length_c   1.000
_cell.angle_alpha   90.00
_cell.angle_beta   90.00
_cell.angle_gamma   90.00
#
_symmetry.space_group_name_H-M   'P 1'
#
loop_
_entity.id
_entity.type
_entity.pdbx_description
1 polymer ?
#
loop_
_entity_poly.entity_id
_entity_poly.type
_entity_poly.pdbx_seq_one_letter_code
_entity_poly.pdbx_strand_id
1 'polypeptide(L)'
;MTTALVNNPITTEVQSATVTWIGTSGDWYNAANWSTGTVPTINDIVTIGNSTKGTTYEITFSNGNPAYGGLNLLASNGGILKLTGLTNYQGSSLSDIKIEATGQGSLIDLSDVTTLKGGTLNTLKINALQGGEVNLSELTKITGGTTEVVADGTLSTINLVKLTEFIDDDFDRSLLKTRNAGFINLAAVTKLQDVDLSSENSVLYLESLTTYDGDNLVEALNGGQISLINLNTVTGQILPVLAAGTNSRIVISEQLEENKYLIQERPGGDVIISNNSSALNYSPFVRSPIATQTTNEDQAFNFTIPATTFVDLDPSDILIYTATLTNGSALPSWLSFSAVTRTFSGTPNNDQIGTLDLTVKVTDKKNATASSRFNLNVVNVNDAPVVLNPLPEQSIFGEANFTYTFAENTFGDVDAGDMLTYSATLESGADLPSWLSFDAATRTFSGTPTNADAGTINVSVKATDKASASVTDTFAITIVDLTNKSPVVDIPLVAQSTLEDQLFTFQVPTTTFSDPNAGDVLTYSATLADGTPLPSWLTFDLASDTFSGTPSNENVGVSAIAVIATDPQGLSVTSVFNLTVNNVNDSPTLNTPISNQDAIINRSFSYVVPNNTFTDVDLGDSLTYSATKADGTPIPAWLTFDPLTLTFSGIAPVADYGTLGISVTASDTSSASVSSTFELNIDIDAAQYGASYNDLIDAFGDNLTAFSQHYRDFGRTEGRNPDIFEEYRYVASNPELIPVIGTNSEAAAVNYITEGYAAGKQKDTFDSYRYLAGYDDLLDFYNQDAVGATVHYITYGAPNSVPPAPFQPENRDPLKFKSDIYIASYGDLIEAVEPISDYSEKLKFAGEHYVLHGIGEGRDREKFDPTSYLALRPDVAQDPFYGSDPTRHYIEHGYFESKLV
;
A
#
# COMPACT_ATOMS: atom_id res chain seq x y z
N MET A 1 22.97 7.19 -120.01
CA MET A 1 23.11 8.66 -119.94
C MET A 1 21.88 9.14 -119.18
N THR A 2 22.02 9.33 -117.85
CA THR A 2 22.00 10.66 -117.18
C THR A 2 20.65 11.36 -117.40
N THR A 3 19.79 11.65 -116.42
CA THR A 3 19.98 12.19 -115.05
C THR A 3 18.61 12.20 -114.36
N ALA A 4 18.50 11.67 -113.14
CA ALA A 4 18.19 12.38 -111.89
C ALA A 4 16.83 13.14 -111.83
N LEU A 5 15.92 12.66 -110.97
CA LEU A 5 15.12 13.44 -110.00
C LEU A 5 14.37 12.45 -109.09
N VAL A 6 15.05 12.04 -108.02
CA VAL A 6 14.39 11.45 -106.85
C VAL A 6 13.99 12.64 -105.98
N ASN A 7 12.75 13.09 -106.10
CA ASN A 7 12.15 13.97 -105.09
C ASN A 7 11.63 13.09 -103.94
N ASN A 8 12.55 12.69 -103.05
CA ASN A 8 12.17 12.33 -101.69
C ASN A 8 11.93 13.65 -100.94
N PRO A 9 10.79 13.88 -100.28
CA PRO A 9 10.68 14.99 -99.36
C PRO A 9 11.67 14.75 -98.21
N ILE A 10 12.60 15.69 -98.04
CA ILE A 10 13.53 15.70 -96.91
C ILE A 10 12.70 16.03 -95.67
N THR A 11 12.31 15.02 -94.90
CA THR A 11 11.82 15.23 -93.53
C THR A 11 13.02 15.50 -92.62
N THR A 12 13.24 16.76 -92.26
CA THR A 12 14.24 17.14 -91.25
C THR A 12 13.59 17.08 -89.86
N GLU A 13 13.99 16.11 -89.03
CA GLU A 13 13.71 16.13 -87.59
C GLU A 13 14.61 17.18 -86.93
N VAL A 14 14.02 18.19 -86.31
CA VAL A 14 14.73 19.11 -85.41
C VAL A 14 14.37 18.73 -83.98
N GLN A 15 15.37 18.57 -83.11
CA GLN A 15 15.21 18.50 -81.66
C GLN A 15 15.88 19.74 -81.04
N SER A 16 15.16 20.43 -80.15
CA SER A 16 15.56 21.59 -79.31
C SER A 16 15.40 23.01 -79.89
N ALA A 17 14.96 23.94 -79.04
CA ALA A 17 14.33 25.22 -79.38
C ALA A 17 15.14 26.48 -78.97
N THR A 18 15.12 27.52 -79.83
CA THR A 18 14.85 28.95 -79.53
C THR A 18 15.08 29.77 -80.80
N VAL A 19 14.08 30.52 -81.30
CA VAL A 19 14.35 31.72 -82.11
C VAL A 19 13.29 32.79 -81.87
N THR A 20 13.71 33.96 -81.37
CA THR A 20 12.96 35.22 -81.43
C THR A 20 13.88 36.31 -82.02
N TRP A 21 13.31 37.22 -82.81
CA TRP A 21 13.85 37.70 -84.11
C TRP A 21 13.77 39.24 -84.25
N ILE A 22 14.72 39.99 -84.86
CA ILE A 22 14.48 41.43 -85.24
C ILE A 22 15.36 41.98 -86.42
N GLY A 23 14.72 42.32 -87.57
CA GLY A 23 14.98 43.27 -88.71
C GLY A 23 16.39 43.61 -89.23
N THR A 24 16.64 44.10 -90.47
CA THR A 24 15.84 44.92 -91.42
C THR A 24 16.30 44.81 -92.89
N SER A 25 15.35 45.02 -93.82
CA SER A 25 15.47 45.43 -95.24
C SER A 25 16.27 44.56 -96.23
N GLY A 26 15.56 44.09 -97.26
CA GLY A 26 16.09 43.98 -98.63
C GLY A 26 16.95 42.75 -98.91
N ASP A 27 16.59 42.07 -100.01
CA ASP A 27 17.35 41.08 -100.73
C ASP A 27 17.42 39.64 -100.19
N TRP A 28 17.12 38.74 -101.12
CA TRP A 28 17.00 37.30 -101.00
C TRP A 28 18.39 36.62 -101.13
N TYR A 29 18.59 35.50 -100.44
CA TYR A 29 19.69 34.49 -100.56
C TYR A 29 21.15 34.87 -100.16
N ASN A 30 21.65 34.31 -99.04
CA ASN A 30 22.88 33.46 -99.01
C ASN A 30 23.03 32.70 -97.66
N ALA A 31 23.48 31.44 -97.75
CA ALA A 31 23.34 30.29 -96.86
C ALA A 31 24.57 30.00 -95.95
N ALA A 32 25.27 31.01 -95.44
CA ALA A 32 26.50 30.78 -94.64
C ALA A 32 26.28 30.60 -93.12
N ASN A 33 25.08 30.83 -92.59
CA ASN A 33 24.79 30.79 -91.14
C ASN A 33 23.72 29.76 -90.74
N TRP A 34 23.42 28.78 -91.58
CA TRP A 34 22.34 27.81 -91.35
C TRP A 34 22.83 26.52 -90.65
N SER A 35 23.69 26.68 -89.63
CA SER A 35 24.11 25.60 -88.73
C SER A 35 23.33 25.54 -87.42
N THR A 36 22.17 26.21 -87.29
CA THR A 36 21.21 25.92 -86.20
C THR A 36 19.72 26.06 -86.59
N GLY A 37 19.35 26.11 -87.88
CA GLY A 37 17.93 26.10 -88.27
C GLY A 37 17.64 26.68 -89.66
N THR A 38 17.33 25.79 -90.61
CA THR A 38 16.86 26.09 -91.96
C THR A 38 15.44 26.66 -91.96
N VAL A 39 15.20 27.80 -92.63
CA VAL A 39 13.85 28.34 -92.90
C VAL A 39 13.24 27.62 -94.12
N PRO A 40 12.00 27.09 -94.02
CA PRO A 40 11.31 26.42 -95.12
C PRO A 40 11.04 27.34 -96.33
N THR A 41 11.09 26.78 -97.53
CA THR A 41 10.77 27.37 -98.84
C THR A 41 9.44 26.83 -99.40
N ILE A 42 8.97 27.39 -100.52
CA ILE A 42 7.73 27.00 -101.19
C ILE A 42 7.76 25.48 -101.49
N ASN A 43 6.76 24.73 -100.99
CA ASN A 43 6.66 23.26 -101.00
C ASN A 43 7.50 22.46 -99.98
N ASP A 44 8.18 23.09 -99.02
CA ASP A 44 8.82 22.34 -97.93
C ASP A 44 7.78 21.74 -96.97
N ILE A 45 8.09 20.56 -96.44
CA ILE A 45 7.26 19.86 -95.46
C ILE A 45 7.79 20.13 -94.06
N VAL A 46 7.05 20.90 -93.26
CA VAL A 46 7.31 21.10 -91.84
C VAL A 46 6.54 20.02 -91.07
N THR A 47 7.21 18.89 -90.85
CA THR A 47 6.65 17.78 -90.07
C THR A 47 7.13 17.84 -88.62
N ILE A 48 6.22 17.89 -87.67
CA ILE A 48 6.49 17.64 -86.26
C ILE A 48 5.70 16.40 -85.86
N GLY A 49 6.41 15.31 -85.55
CA GLY A 49 5.70 14.06 -85.24
C GLY A 49 6.51 12.78 -85.11
N ASN A 50 7.81 12.79 -85.40
CA ASN A 50 8.65 11.61 -85.16
C ASN A 50 9.65 11.86 -84.02
N SER A 51 9.75 10.84 -83.17
CA SER A 51 10.69 10.61 -82.05
C SER A 51 10.28 10.94 -80.60
N THR A 52 9.40 11.91 -80.28
CA THR A 52 8.98 12.15 -78.87
C THR A 52 7.53 12.62 -78.73
N LYS A 53 6.73 11.91 -77.93
CA LYS A 53 5.34 12.25 -77.58
C LYS A 53 5.33 13.55 -76.76
N GLY A 54 4.52 14.54 -77.14
CA GLY A 54 4.29 15.76 -76.35
C GLY A 54 5.22 16.96 -76.63
N THR A 55 6.01 16.94 -77.70
CA THR A 55 6.95 18.03 -78.01
C THR A 55 6.23 19.27 -78.56
N THR A 56 6.53 20.46 -78.02
CA THR A 56 5.99 21.75 -78.49
C THR A 56 7.04 22.54 -79.26
N TYR A 57 6.69 23.03 -80.45
CA TYR A 57 7.47 23.96 -81.26
C TYR A 57 6.69 25.25 -81.48
N GLU A 58 7.33 26.37 -81.17
CA GLU A 58 6.79 27.70 -81.46
C GLU A 58 7.70 28.43 -82.45
N ILE A 59 7.11 28.89 -83.55
CA ILE A 59 7.75 29.72 -84.58
C ILE A 59 7.08 31.09 -84.49
N THR A 60 7.88 32.14 -84.21
CA THR A 60 7.36 33.51 -84.08
C THR A 60 7.76 34.37 -85.29
N PHE A 61 6.77 35.00 -85.94
CA PHE A 61 6.95 35.94 -87.05
C PHE A 61 6.73 37.38 -86.54
N SER A 62 7.80 38.18 -86.47
CA SER A 62 7.73 39.52 -85.84
C SER A 62 7.49 40.71 -86.80
N ASN A 63 7.53 40.51 -88.13
CA ASN A 63 7.59 41.63 -89.10
C ASN A 63 6.60 41.57 -90.29
N GLY A 64 5.41 40.99 -90.09
CA GLY A 64 4.41 40.91 -91.16
C GLY A 64 4.79 39.91 -92.26
N ASN A 65 3.77 39.35 -92.91
CA ASN A 65 3.83 38.09 -93.63
C ASN A 65 4.97 38.01 -94.67
N PRO A 66 5.92 37.06 -94.59
CA PRO A 66 6.71 36.72 -95.75
C PRO A 66 5.80 36.03 -96.79
N ALA A 67 5.97 36.33 -98.08
CA ALA A 67 5.17 35.77 -99.17
C ALA A 67 5.51 34.28 -99.43
N TYR A 68 5.27 33.42 -98.45
CA TYR A 68 5.43 31.98 -98.57
C TYR A 68 4.07 31.33 -98.75
N GLY A 69 3.86 30.69 -99.90
CA GLY A 69 2.70 29.84 -100.14
C GLY A 69 3.03 28.37 -100.01
N GLY A 70 2.11 27.60 -99.45
CA GLY A 70 2.16 26.14 -99.51
C GLY A 70 3.25 25.47 -98.69
N LEU A 71 3.18 25.61 -97.36
CA LEU A 71 3.93 24.74 -96.44
C LEU A 71 3.06 23.55 -96.04
N ASN A 72 3.63 22.36 -95.91
CA ASN A 72 2.90 21.31 -95.20
C ASN A 72 3.15 21.48 -93.71
N LEU A 73 2.09 21.67 -92.92
CA LEU A 73 2.13 21.76 -91.46
C LEU A 73 1.54 20.49 -90.90
N LEU A 74 2.37 19.66 -90.27
CA LEU A 74 1.92 18.39 -89.71
C LEU A 74 2.26 18.33 -88.22
N ALA A 75 1.26 18.00 -87.39
CA ALA A 75 1.44 17.71 -85.97
C ALA A 75 0.89 16.31 -85.68
N SER A 76 1.72 15.40 -85.16
CA SER A 76 1.26 14.06 -84.78
C SER A 76 1.77 13.58 -83.43
N ASN A 77 1.14 12.53 -82.88
CA ASN A 77 1.54 11.88 -81.64
C ASN A 77 1.61 12.82 -80.41
N GLY A 78 0.71 13.80 -80.30
CA GLY A 78 0.71 14.76 -79.19
C GLY A 78 1.63 15.96 -79.39
N GLY A 79 2.19 16.15 -80.60
CA GLY A 79 3.04 17.29 -80.92
C GLY A 79 2.25 18.59 -81.06
N ILE A 80 2.81 19.70 -80.58
CA ILE A 80 2.21 21.04 -80.70
C ILE A 80 3.09 21.88 -81.64
N LEU A 81 2.50 22.45 -82.68
CA LEU A 81 3.13 23.40 -83.58
C LEU A 81 2.38 24.73 -83.52
N LYS A 82 3.04 25.79 -83.06
CA LYS A 82 2.47 27.12 -82.94
C LYS A 82 3.19 28.11 -83.85
N LEU A 83 2.45 28.82 -84.71
CA LEU A 83 3.00 29.85 -85.60
C LEU A 83 2.47 31.23 -85.19
N THR A 84 3.07 31.80 -84.15
CA THR A 84 2.70 33.10 -83.60
C THR A 84 3.12 34.22 -84.57
N GLY A 85 2.23 35.15 -84.87
CA GLY A 85 2.43 36.30 -85.76
C GLY A 85 2.20 36.04 -87.25
N LEU A 86 1.86 34.81 -87.65
CA LEU A 86 1.51 34.48 -89.04
C LEU A 86 0.08 34.95 -89.33
N THR A 87 -0.09 35.99 -90.15
CA THR A 87 -1.39 36.64 -90.37
C THR A 87 -2.12 36.22 -91.64
N ASN A 88 -1.42 35.66 -92.64
CA ASN A 88 -2.05 35.14 -93.85
C ASN A 88 -1.40 33.83 -94.31
N TYR A 89 -2.20 32.93 -94.86
CA TYR A 89 -1.77 31.63 -95.36
C TYR A 89 -2.29 31.41 -96.78
N GLN A 90 -1.51 30.78 -97.67
CA GLN A 90 -1.97 30.48 -99.02
C GLN A 90 -1.61 29.05 -99.43
N GLY A 91 -2.49 28.39 -100.18
CA GLY A 91 -2.27 27.09 -100.81
C GLY A 91 -1.22 27.14 -101.93
N SER A 92 -1.04 26.02 -102.63
CA SER A 92 -0.09 25.87 -103.74
C SER A 92 -0.79 25.56 -105.05
N SER A 93 -0.18 25.96 -106.17
CA SER A 93 -0.56 25.55 -107.51
C SER A 93 0.19 24.30 -108.00
N LEU A 94 1.17 23.82 -107.23
CA LEU A 94 2.10 22.76 -107.64
C LEU A 94 1.78 21.39 -107.04
N SER A 95 1.17 21.35 -105.85
CA SER A 95 0.77 20.12 -105.16
C SER A 95 -0.29 20.41 -104.11
N ASP A 96 -0.96 19.37 -103.63
CA ASP A 96 -1.77 19.45 -102.41
C ASP A 96 -0.92 19.93 -101.23
N ILE A 97 -1.53 20.76 -100.40
CA ILE A 97 -0.92 21.29 -99.18
C ILE A 97 -1.74 20.84 -97.98
N LYS A 98 -1.08 20.40 -96.91
CA LYS A 98 -1.73 19.92 -95.70
C LYS A 98 -1.43 20.78 -94.49
N ILE A 99 -2.47 21.13 -93.75
CA ILE A 99 -2.44 21.56 -92.36
C ILE A 99 -3.12 20.42 -91.59
N GLU A 100 -2.36 19.50 -91.01
CA GLU A 100 -2.91 18.25 -90.46
C GLU A 100 -2.42 17.97 -89.04
N ALA A 101 -3.34 18.01 -88.07
CA ALA A 101 -3.12 17.58 -86.70
C ALA A 101 -3.74 16.18 -86.52
N THR A 102 -2.91 15.15 -86.24
CA THR A 102 -3.35 13.77 -86.11
C THR A 102 -2.98 13.16 -84.75
N GLY A 103 -3.93 12.54 -84.07
CA GLY A 103 -3.73 11.87 -82.79
C GLY A 103 -4.00 12.79 -81.59
N GLN A 104 -4.43 12.19 -80.48
CA GLN A 104 -4.83 12.93 -79.28
C GLN A 104 -3.70 13.82 -78.74
N GLY A 105 -4.03 15.10 -78.51
CA GLY A 105 -3.12 16.11 -77.99
C GLY A 105 -2.21 16.75 -79.04
N SER A 106 -2.31 16.35 -80.31
CA SER A 106 -1.61 17.04 -81.40
C SER A 106 -2.31 18.37 -81.70
N LEU A 107 -1.58 19.47 -81.78
CA LEU A 107 -2.14 20.80 -82.02
C LEU A 107 -1.36 21.53 -83.13
N ILE A 108 -2.06 22.08 -84.10
CA ILE A 108 -1.54 23.14 -84.98
C ILE A 108 -2.23 24.45 -84.59
N ASP A 109 -1.48 25.37 -83.98
CA ASP A 109 -1.95 26.68 -83.56
C ASP A 109 -1.57 27.75 -84.58
N LEU A 110 -2.58 28.16 -85.36
CA LEU A 110 -2.57 29.23 -86.37
C LEU A 110 -3.51 30.36 -85.95
N SER A 111 -3.64 30.59 -84.63
CA SER A 111 -4.58 31.57 -84.09
C SER A 111 -4.39 32.98 -84.64
N ASP A 112 -3.19 33.38 -85.06
CA ASP A 112 -2.97 34.73 -85.61
C ASP A 112 -3.35 34.88 -87.10
N VAL A 113 -3.70 33.79 -87.79
CA VAL A 113 -4.05 33.82 -89.23
C VAL A 113 -5.43 34.45 -89.39
N THR A 114 -5.49 35.58 -90.09
CA THR A 114 -6.72 36.36 -90.31
C THR A 114 -7.32 36.18 -91.70
N THR A 115 -6.50 35.84 -92.70
CA THR A 115 -6.95 35.50 -94.06
C THR A 115 -6.24 34.25 -94.60
N LEU A 116 -6.96 33.44 -95.38
CA LEU A 116 -6.44 32.21 -95.97
C LEU A 116 -6.87 32.12 -97.43
N LYS A 117 -5.96 31.72 -98.33
CA LYS A 117 -6.26 31.46 -99.74
C LYS A 117 -6.09 29.97 -100.04
N GLY A 118 -7.07 29.36 -100.71
CA GLY A 118 -7.01 27.97 -101.18
C GLY A 118 -5.96 27.76 -102.26
N GLY A 119 -5.86 26.53 -102.77
CA GLY A 119 -4.94 26.22 -103.88
C GLY A 119 -5.60 26.44 -105.25
N THR A 120 -4.84 26.88 -106.25
CA THR A 120 -5.38 27.30 -107.57
C THR A 120 -5.31 26.22 -108.67
N LEU A 121 -4.81 25.03 -108.35
CA LEU A 121 -4.75 23.84 -109.22
C LEU A 121 -4.71 22.53 -108.40
N ASN A 122 -4.55 22.65 -107.07
CA ASN A 122 -4.42 21.57 -106.12
C ASN A 122 -5.12 21.99 -104.82
N THR A 123 -5.37 21.06 -103.92
CA THR A 123 -6.22 21.32 -102.76
C THR A 123 -5.40 21.71 -101.53
N LEU A 124 -5.83 22.76 -100.82
CA LEU A 124 -5.41 23.02 -99.46
C LEU A 124 -6.26 22.20 -98.48
N LYS A 125 -5.67 21.24 -97.78
CA LYS A 125 -6.32 20.32 -96.84
C LYS A 125 -6.05 20.76 -95.42
N ILE A 126 -7.11 21.05 -94.66
CA ILE A 126 -7.06 21.40 -93.23
C ILE A 126 -7.73 20.26 -92.47
N ASN A 127 -6.91 19.44 -91.82
CA ASN A 127 -7.31 18.17 -91.25
C ASN A 127 -7.07 18.14 -89.73
N ALA A 128 -8.10 17.79 -88.97
CA ALA A 128 -7.99 17.34 -87.60
C ALA A 128 -8.43 15.87 -87.56
N LEU A 129 -7.51 14.96 -87.24
CA LEU A 129 -7.73 13.52 -87.32
C LEU A 129 -7.43 12.84 -85.98
N GLN A 130 -8.21 11.82 -85.61
CA GLN A 130 -7.95 10.96 -84.44
C GLN A 130 -7.63 11.71 -83.12
N GLY A 131 -8.31 12.83 -82.86
CA GLY A 131 -8.14 13.64 -81.64
C GLY A 131 -7.18 14.82 -81.75
N GLY A 132 -6.75 15.21 -82.96
CA GLY A 132 -5.93 16.39 -83.19
C GLY A 132 -6.72 17.70 -83.20
N GLU A 133 -6.05 18.82 -82.97
CA GLU A 133 -6.64 20.17 -82.96
C GLU A 133 -5.95 21.08 -83.99
N VAL A 134 -6.74 21.82 -84.77
CA VAL A 134 -6.26 22.92 -85.62
C VAL A 134 -6.95 24.21 -85.17
N ASN A 135 -6.19 25.17 -84.65
CA ASN A 135 -6.72 26.43 -84.16
C ASN A 135 -6.52 27.53 -85.21
N LEU A 136 -7.60 28.02 -85.83
CA LEU A 136 -7.65 29.13 -86.77
C LEU A 136 -8.64 30.20 -86.25
N SER A 137 -8.59 30.46 -84.94
CA SER A 137 -9.63 31.22 -84.23
C SER A 137 -9.81 32.66 -84.73
N GLU A 138 -8.77 33.30 -85.26
CA GLU A 138 -8.85 34.66 -85.80
C GLU A 138 -9.09 34.71 -87.32
N LEU A 139 -9.22 33.55 -87.99
CA LEU A 139 -9.46 33.50 -89.43
C LEU A 139 -10.83 34.09 -89.73
N THR A 140 -10.86 35.18 -90.51
CA THR A 140 -12.12 35.86 -90.87
C THR A 140 -12.61 35.51 -92.27
N LYS A 141 -11.70 35.13 -93.17
CA LYS A 141 -12.04 34.89 -94.58
C LYS A 141 -11.15 33.84 -95.25
N ILE A 142 -11.77 32.93 -95.99
CA ILE A 142 -11.10 32.05 -96.96
C ILE A 142 -11.40 32.58 -98.38
N THR A 143 -10.36 32.97 -99.13
CA THR A 143 -10.47 33.61 -100.44
C THR A 143 -9.88 32.78 -101.56
N GLY A 144 -10.71 32.29 -102.47
CA GLY A 144 -10.33 31.72 -103.76
C GLY A 144 -9.51 30.42 -103.69
N GLY A 145 -9.61 29.58 -104.71
CA GLY A 145 -8.96 28.27 -104.77
C GLY A 145 -9.57 27.19 -103.87
N THR A 146 -9.33 25.93 -104.25
CA THR A 146 -9.87 24.72 -103.60
C THR A 146 -9.30 24.50 -102.21
N THR A 147 -10.19 24.37 -101.22
CA THR A 147 -9.87 24.08 -99.81
C THR A 147 -10.79 23.00 -99.24
N GLU A 148 -10.20 21.95 -98.67
CA GLU A 148 -10.90 20.92 -97.91
C GLU A 148 -10.64 21.12 -96.42
N VAL A 149 -11.70 21.14 -95.61
CA VAL A 149 -11.62 21.25 -94.15
C VAL A 149 -12.31 20.04 -93.55
N VAL A 150 -11.54 19.16 -92.88
CA VAL A 150 -11.99 17.85 -92.42
C VAL A 150 -11.67 17.64 -90.93
N ALA A 151 -12.69 17.44 -90.11
CA ALA A 151 -12.54 16.96 -88.73
C ALA A 151 -13.06 15.52 -88.61
N ASP A 152 -12.17 14.54 -88.38
CA ASP A 152 -12.52 13.11 -88.31
C ASP A 152 -12.04 12.47 -87.00
N GLY A 153 -12.99 12.02 -86.17
CA GLY A 153 -12.74 11.30 -84.92
C GLY A 153 -13.05 12.10 -83.66
N THR A 154 -13.25 11.41 -82.55
CA THR A 154 -13.51 12.02 -81.24
C THR A 154 -12.35 12.94 -80.85
N LEU A 155 -12.68 14.15 -80.37
CA LEU A 155 -11.73 15.23 -80.04
C LEU A 155 -10.97 15.84 -81.23
N SER A 156 -11.25 15.39 -82.45
CA SER A 156 -10.72 16.07 -83.64
C SER A 156 -11.44 17.40 -83.81
N THR A 157 -10.73 18.51 -83.61
CA THR A 157 -11.33 19.85 -83.59
C THR A 157 -10.65 20.81 -84.55
N ILE A 158 -11.44 21.58 -85.31
CA ILE A 158 -10.95 22.70 -86.12
C ILE A 158 -11.70 23.95 -85.65
N ASN A 159 -10.98 24.95 -85.16
CA ASN A 159 -11.57 26.17 -84.62
C ASN A 159 -11.58 27.29 -85.68
N LEU A 160 -12.74 27.60 -86.26
CA LEU A 160 -12.95 28.67 -87.26
C LEU A 160 -13.95 29.73 -86.75
N VAL A 161 -13.95 29.98 -85.44
CA VAL A 161 -15.02 30.73 -84.75
C VAL A 161 -15.29 32.13 -85.31
N LYS A 162 -14.30 32.80 -85.92
CA LYS A 162 -14.43 34.13 -86.53
C LYS A 162 -14.60 34.12 -88.05
N LEU A 163 -14.62 32.96 -88.70
CA LEU A 163 -14.72 32.86 -90.16
C LEU A 163 -16.10 33.34 -90.59
N THR A 164 -16.17 34.41 -91.36
CA THR A 164 -17.45 34.96 -91.85
C THR A 164 -17.76 34.55 -93.29
N GLU A 165 -16.73 34.38 -94.12
CA GLU A 165 -16.86 34.08 -95.55
C GLU A 165 -15.88 32.98 -95.98
N PHE A 166 -16.38 31.96 -96.70
CA PHE A 166 -15.56 30.94 -97.37
C PHE A 166 -15.98 30.85 -98.84
N ILE A 167 -15.08 31.32 -99.72
CA ILE A 167 -15.32 31.45 -101.16
C ILE A 167 -14.30 30.64 -101.93
N ASP A 168 -14.77 29.77 -102.82
CA ASP A 168 -13.99 29.16 -103.89
C ASP A 168 -14.22 29.93 -105.22
N ASP A 169 -13.17 30.06 -106.03
CA ASP A 169 -13.18 30.72 -107.34
C ASP A 169 -12.49 29.89 -108.45
N ASP A 170 -12.18 28.61 -108.16
CA ASP A 170 -11.51 27.67 -109.06
C ASP A 170 -12.50 26.67 -109.70
N PHE A 171 -11.99 25.73 -110.51
CA PHE A 171 -12.80 24.73 -111.21
C PHE A 171 -13.27 23.57 -110.32
N ASP A 172 -12.56 23.28 -109.24
CA ASP A 172 -12.96 22.27 -108.25
C ASP A 172 -13.78 22.91 -107.13
N ARG A 173 -14.45 22.09 -106.31
CA ARG A 173 -15.23 22.58 -105.17
C ARG A 173 -14.51 22.36 -103.87
N SER A 174 -14.56 23.37 -103.01
CA SER A 174 -14.14 23.28 -101.62
C SER A 174 -15.07 22.36 -100.82
N LEU A 175 -14.64 21.92 -99.63
CA LEU A 175 -15.40 20.98 -98.79
C LEU A 175 -15.28 21.33 -97.32
N LEU A 176 -16.42 21.31 -96.61
CA LEU A 176 -16.48 21.25 -95.15
C LEU A 176 -17.02 19.88 -94.73
N LYS A 177 -16.21 19.12 -93.99
CA LYS A 177 -16.55 17.74 -93.61
C LYS A 177 -16.32 17.43 -92.14
N THR A 178 -17.34 16.92 -91.47
CA THR A 178 -17.25 16.33 -90.12
C THR A 178 -17.52 14.84 -90.17
N ARG A 179 -16.68 14.03 -89.52
CA ARG A 179 -16.84 12.58 -89.46
C ARG A 179 -16.55 12.03 -88.05
N ASN A 180 -17.26 10.97 -87.64
CA ASN A 180 -16.97 10.21 -86.40
C ASN A 180 -16.82 11.10 -85.14
N ALA A 181 -17.78 11.98 -84.88
CA ALA A 181 -17.75 12.97 -83.79
C ALA A 181 -16.65 14.06 -83.88
N GLY A 182 -16.02 14.24 -85.04
CA GLY A 182 -15.14 15.38 -85.31
C GLY A 182 -15.93 16.68 -85.41
N PHE A 183 -15.34 17.79 -84.97
CA PHE A 183 -16.00 19.08 -84.82
C PHE A 183 -15.28 20.22 -85.55
N ILE A 184 -16.05 21.06 -86.24
CA ILE A 184 -15.58 22.30 -86.85
C ILE A 184 -16.40 23.46 -86.27
N ASN A 185 -15.75 24.40 -85.60
CA ASN A 185 -16.41 25.58 -85.02
C ASN A 185 -16.67 26.64 -86.10
N LEU A 186 -17.90 26.71 -86.62
CA LEU A 186 -18.30 27.61 -87.72
C LEU A 186 -19.23 28.74 -87.24
N ALA A 187 -19.12 29.14 -85.98
CA ALA A 187 -20.09 30.03 -85.32
C ALA A 187 -20.37 31.37 -86.03
N ALA A 188 -19.42 31.91 -86.80
CA ALA A 188 -19.57 33.20 -87.47
C ALA A 188 -19.81 33.12 -89.00
N VAL A 189 -19.88 31.92 -89.59
CA VAL A 189 -19.94 31.78 -91.06
C VAL A 189 -21.30 32.26 -91.56
N THR A 190 -21.31 33.34 -92.35
CA THR A 190 -22.54 33.94 -92.92
C THR A 190 -22.68 33.71 -94.42
N LYS A 191 -21.56 33.46 -95.11
CA LYS A 191 -21.53 33.23 -96.55
C LYS A 191 -20.61 32.06 -96.96
N LEU A 192 -21.14 31.16 -97.78
CA LEU A 192 -20.38 30.14 -98.52
C LEU A 192 -20.54 30.35 -100.02
N GLN A 193 -19.49 30.09 -100.81
CA GLN A 193 -19.56 30.05 -102.27
C GLN A 193 -18.74 28.87 -102.82
N ASP A 194 -19.39 27.98 -103.58
CA ASP A 194 -18.77 26.80 -104.22
C ASP A 194 -18.06 25.86 -103.21
N VAL A 195 -18.70 25.62 -102.05
CA VAL A 195 -18.21 24.78 -100.93
C VAL A 195 -19.22 23.67 -100.64
N ASP A 196 -18.86 22.40 -100.82
CA ASP A 196 -19.70 21.26 -100.44
C ASP A 196 -19.72 21.06 -98.91
N LEU A 197 -20.87 20.61 -98.38
CA LEU A 197 -21.06 20.29 -96.96
C LEU A 197 -21.31 18.80 -96.79
N SER A 198 -20.53 18.14 -95.92
CA SER A 198 -20.66 16.70 -95.66
C SER A 198 -20.58 16.39 -94.17
N SER A 199 -21.51 15.60 -93.65
CA SER A 199 -21.47 15.13 -92.26
C SER A 199 -21.72 13.63 -92.19
N GLU A 200 -20.88 12.90 -91.45
CA GLU A 200 -21.02 11.46 -91.28
C GLU A 200 -20.78 11.01 -89.83
N ASN A 201 -21.80 10.46 -89.16
CA ASN A 201 -21.76 10.12 -87.72
C ASN A 201 -21.18 11.26 -86.85
N SER A 202 -21.50 12.50 -87.22
CA SER A 202 -21.08 13.74 -86.56
C SER A 202 -22.13 14.82 -86.81
N VAL A 203 -21.85 16.06 -86.39
CA VAL A 203 -22.74 17.18 -86.66
C VAL A 203 -21.98 18.41 -87.18
N LEU A 204 -22.55 19.04 -88.20
CA LEU A 204 -22.07 20.30 -88.78
C LEU A 204 -23.15 21.39 -88.60
N TYR A 205 -22.87 22.40 -87.77
CA TYR A 205 -23.82 23.49 -87.54
C TYR A 205 -23.35 24.77 -88.22
N LEU A 206 -24.25 25.32 -89.03
CA LEU A 206 -24.06 26.54 -89.80
C LEU A 206 -25.23 27.49 -89.51
N GLU A 207 -25.53 27.72 -88.23
CA GLU A 207 -26.67 28.55 -87.83
C GLU A 207 -26.48 30.03 -88.21
N SER A 208 -25.26 30.51 -88.38
CA SER A 208 -25.03 31.89 -88.84
C SER A 208 -25.13 32.03 -90.37
N LEU A 209 -25.22 30.92 -91.12
CA LEU A 209 -25.18 30.93 -92.57
C LEU A 209 -26.47 31.52 -93.15
N THR A 210 -26.35 32.65 -93.84
CA THR A 210 -27.48 33.32 -94.49
C THR A 210 -27.43 33.21 -96.01
N THR A 211 -26.24 33.06 -96.59
CA THR A 211 -26.01 33.07 -98.05
C THR A 211 -25.17 31.88 -98.50
N TYR A 212 -25.63 31.15 -99.51
CA TYR A 212 -24.94 29.99 -100.09
C TYR A 212 -24.99 30.05 -101.62
N ASP A 213 -23.88 30.48 -102.22
CA ASP A 213 -23.77 30.81 -103.65
C ASP A 213 -23.02 29.70 -104.43
N GLY A 214 -23.31 29.49 -105.70
CA GLY A 214 -22.56 28.55 -106.57
C GLY A 214 -23.14 27.14 -106.72
N ASP A 215 -22.33 26.20 -107.21
CA ASP A 215 -22.70 24.82 -107.55
C ASP A 215 -22.42 23.84 -106.39
N ASN A 216 -23.11 24.04 -105.26
CA ASN A 216 -22.83 23.32 -104.01
C ASN A 216 -23.59 21.99 -103.86
N LEU A 217 -23.14 21.13 -102.94
CA LEU A 217 -23.81 19.91 -102.47
C LEU A 217 -23.89 19.87 -100.93
N VAL A 218 -25.01 19.39 -100.38
CA VAL A 218 -25.16 19.12 -98.94
C VAL A 218 -25.50 17.65 -98.72
N GLU A 219 -24.68 16.93 -97.94
CA GLU A 219 -24.90 15.51 -97.64
C GLU A 219 -24.74 15.16 -96.15
N ALA A 220 -25.72 14.42 -95.62
CA ALA A 220 -25.71 13.84 -94.29
C ALA A 220 -25.81 12.31 -94.40
N LEU A 221 -24.75 11.61 -94.00
CA LEU A 221 -24.58 10.17 -94.21
C LEU A 221 -24.40 9.43 -92.88
N ASN A 222 -24.90 8.20 -92.76
CA ASN A 222 -24.62 7.27 -91.63
C ASN A 222 -24.67 7.90 -90.22
N GLY A 223 -25.73 8.66 -89.89
CA GLY A 223 -25.88 9.33 -88.59
C GLY A 223 -25.37 10.78 -88.55
N GLY A 224 -24.90 11.30 -89.69
CA GLY A 224 -24.46 12.68 -89.85
C GLY A 224 -25.61 13.67 -89.77
N GLN A 225 -25.38 14.82 -89.16
CA GLN A 225 -26.39 15.85 -89.03
C GLN A 225 -25.86 17.20 -89.54
N ILE A 226 -26.69 17.98 -90.25
CA ILE A 226 -26.34 19.32 -90.76
C ILE A 226 -27.49 20.29 -90.46
N SER A 227 -27.18 21.50 -89.97
CA SER A 227 -28.17 22.57 -89.71
C SER A 227 -27.90 23.81 -90.57
N LEU A 228 -28.88 24.17 -91.40
CA LEU A 228 -28.91 25.34 -92.29
C LEU A 228 -30.15 26.22 -92.01
N ILE A 229 -30.62 26.24 -90.76
CA ILE A 229 -31.93 26.80 -90.34
C ILE A 229 -32.13 28.29 -90.65
N ASN A 230 -31.04 29.07 -90.76
CA ASN A 230 -31.10 30.52 -91.01
C ASN A 230 -30.74 30.91 -92.45
N LEU A 231 -30.55 29.94 -93.34
CA LEU A 231 -30.22 30.17 -94.74
C LEU A 231 -31.41 30.85 -95.45
N ASN A 232 -31.20 32.04 -96.00
CA ASN A 232 -32.26 32.82 -96.64
C ASN A 232 -31.96 33.18 -98.11
N THR A 233 -30.71 33.00 -98.56
CA THR A 233 -30.28 33.31 -99.92
C THR A 233 -29.50 32.14 -100.52
N VAL A 234 -29.97 31.63 -101.67
CA VAL A 234 -29.25 30.66 -102.51
C VAL A 234 -29.19 31.19 -103.94
N THR A 235 -27.98 31.41 -104.46
CA THR A 235 -27.74 31.85 -105.85
C THR A 235 -26.92 30.81 -106.62
N GLY A 236 -27.17 30.62 -107.92
CA GLY A 236 -26.57 29.53 -108.70
C GLY A 236 -27.59 28.45 -109.10
N GLN A 237 -27.16 27.18 -109.17
CA GLN A 237 -28.05 26.03 -109.44
C GLN A 237 -28.94 25.69 -108.23
N ILE A 238 -29.94 24.83 -108.43
CA ILE A 238 -30.78 24.29 -107.35
C ILE A 238 -29.88 23.48 -106.40
N LEU A 239 -29.94 23.77 -105.09
CA LEU A 239 -29.07 23.16 -104.08
C LEU A 239 -29.47 21.69 -103.81
N PRO A 240 -28.65 20.69 -104.17
CA PRO A 240 -28.91 19.29 -103.85
C PRO A 240 -28.67 19.03 -102.36
N VAL A 241 -29.66 18.41 -101.72
CA VAL A 241 -29.65 18.06 -100.29
C VAL A 241 -29.93 16.58 -100.13
N LEU A 242 -28.97 15.81 -99.61
CA LEU A 242 -29.04 14.36 -99.50
C LEU A 242 -28.92 13.91 -98.03
N ALA A 243 -29.97 13.28 -97.49
CA ALA A 243 -29.91 12.60 -96.18
C ALA A 243 -30.03 11.08 -96.36
N ALA A 244 -29.06 10.31 -95.85
CA ALA A 244 -29.03 8.86 -96.01
C ALA A 244 -28.42 8.12 -94.79
N GLY A 245 -29.03 7.01 -94.36
CA GLY A 245 -28.56 6.20 -93.23
C GLY A 245 -29.18 6.61 -91.89
N THR A 246 -29.27 5.66 -90.94
CA THR A 246 -29.97 5.84 -89.66
C THR A 246 -29.46 7.05 -88.88
N ASN A 247 -30.39 7.89 -88.39
CA ASN A 247 -30.12 9.12 -87.64
C ASN A 247 -29.45 10.24 -88.45
N SER A 248 -29.31 10.08 -89.77
CA SER A 248 -28.85 11.17 -90.62
C SER A 248 -29.94 12.24 -90.74
N ARG A 249 -29.63 13.50 -90.47
CA ARG A 249 -30.62 14.59 -90.51
C ARG A 249 -30.06 15.86 -91.14
N ILE A 250 -30.83 16.48 -92.03
CA ILE A 250 -30.51 17.84 -92.50
C ILE A 250 -31.65 18.74 -92.10
N VAL A 251 -31.37 19.81 -91.37
CA VAL A 251 -32.36 20.84 -91.05
C VAL A 251 -32.16 22.01 -92.02
N ILE A 252 -33.15 22.31 -92.84
CA ILE A 252 -33.13 23.43 -93.80
C ILE A 252 -34.08 24.54 -93.36
N SER A 253 -33.77 25.77 -93.75
CA SER A 253 -34.57 26.95 -93.39
C SER A 253 -35.95 26.94 -94.05
N GLU A 254 -36.97 27.39 -93.31
CA GLU A 254 -38.29 27.71 -93.87
C GLU A 254 -38.29 29.04 -94.65
N GLN A 255 -37.20 29.82 -94.61
CA GLN A 255 -37.13 31.16 -95.23
C GLN A 255 -36.91 31.12 -96.75
N LEU A 256 -36.49 29.99 -97.31
CA LEU A 256 -36.26 29.79 -98.74
C LEU A 256 -37.46 29.11 -99.41
N GLU A 257 -37.75 29.48 -100.65
CA GLU A 257 -38.74 28.75 -101.45
C GLU A 257 -38.29 27.30 -101.65
N GLU A 258 -39.20 26.33 -101.49
CA GLU A 258 -38.89 24.88 -101.64
C GLU A 258 -38.23 24.54 -102.98
N ASN A 259 -38.51 25.32 -104.04
CA ASN A 259 -37.92 25.15 -105.37
C ASN A 259 -36.41 25.45 -105.46
N LYS A 260 -35.80 25.96 -104.38
CA LYS A 260 -34.36 26.20 -104.26
C LYS A 260 -33.59 24.98 -103.80
N TYR A 261 -34.27 23.95 -103.31
CA TYR A 261 -33.67 22.70 -102.87
C TYR A 261 -34.05 21.54 -103.80
N LEU A 262 -33.10 20.66 -104.06
CA LEU A 262 -33.33 19.35 -104.63
C LEU A 262 -33.13 18.32 -103.52
N ILE A 263 -34.21 18.03 -102.80
CA ILE A 263 -34.21 17.14 -101.63
C ILE A 263 -34.20 15.68 -102.09
N GLN A 264 -33.25 14.89 -101.56
CA GLN A 264 -33.17 13.45 -101.74
C GLN A 264 -33.02 12.75 -100.38
N GLU A 265 -34.11 12.17 -99.90
CA GLU A 265 -34.09 11.30 -98.73
C GLU A 265 -33.85 9.85 -99.16
N ARG A 266 -32.89 9.18 -98.52
CA ARG A 266 -32.61 7.75 -98.66
C ARG A 266 -32.88 7.04 -97.32
N PRO A 267 -33.06 5.71 -97.28
CA PRO A 267 -33.48 5.00 -96.07
C PRO A 267 -32.70 5.38 -94.81
N GLY A 268 -33.43 5.75 -93.76
CA GLY A 268 -32.89 6.14 -92.45
C GLY A 268 -32.50 7.61 -92.29
N GLY A 269 -32.39 8.36 -93.40
CA GLY A 269 -32.14 9.80 -93.40
C GLY A 269 -33.43 10.61 -93.45
N ASP A 270 -33.38 11.84 -92.92
CA ASP A 270 -34.54 12.73 -92.76
C ASP A 270 -34.14 14.19 -93.09
N VAL A 271 -34.94 14.91 -93.87
CA VAL A 271 -34.76 16.35 -94.13
C VAL A 271 -35.89 17.13 -93.45
N ILE A 272 -35.54 17.94 -92.46
CA ILE A 272 -36.47 18.68 -91.62
C ILE A 272 -36.46 20.14 -92.05
N ILE A 273 -37.64 20.71 -92.33
CA ILE A 273 -37.78 22.14 -92.55
C ILE A 273 -38.14 22.80 -91.20
N SER A 274 -37.29 23.68 -90.67
CA SER A 274 -37.53 24.34 -89.39
C SER A 274 -36.71 25.62 -89.21
N ASN A 275 -37.26 26.57 -88.43
CA ASN A 275 -36.53 27.71 -87.88
C ASN A 275 -36.16 27.54 -86.38
N ASN A 276 -36.35 26.36 -85.79
CA ASN A 276 -36.08 26.12 -84.36
C ASN A 276 -34.67 25.56 -84.12
N SER A 277 -33.83 26.31 -83.41
CA SER A 277 -32.46 25.91 -83.05
C SER A 277 -32.39 24.72 -82.09
N SER A 278 -33.48 24.35 -81.40
CA SER A 278 -33.48 23.23 -80.45
C SER A 278 -33.61 21.84 -81.09
N ALA A 279 -33.60 21.74 -82.43
CA ALA A 279 -33.88 20.52 -83.18
C ALA A 279 -32.73 19.48 -83.11
N LEU A 280 -31.52 19.89 -82.74
CA LEU A 280 -30.32 19.03 -82.60
C LEU A 280 -29.70 19.19 -81.19
N ASN A 281 -28.77 18.31 -80.79
CA ASN A 281 -28.06 18.36 -79.50
C ASN A 281 -26.59 18.00 -79.71
N TYR A 282 -25.68 18.80 -79.17
CA TYR A 282 -24.29 18.42 -79.04
C TYR A 282 -24.08 17.64 -77.75
N SER A 283 -23.55 16.42 -77.86
CA SER A 283 -23.08 15.75 -76.65
C SER A 283 -21.86 16.50 -76.10
N PRO A 284 -21.75 16.68 -74.77
CA PRO A 284 -20.54 17.28 -74.20
C PRO A 284 -19.34 16.41 -74.52
N PHE A 285 -18.15 17.01 -74.57
CA PHE A 285 -16.90 16.29 -74.80
C PHE A 285 -15.77 16.80 -73.91
N VAL A 286 -14.71 15.99 -73.80
CA VAL A 286 -13.52 16.34 -73.01
C VAL A 286 -12.54 17.12 -73.87
N ARG A 287 -12.52 18.45 -73.74
CA ARG A 287 -11.56 19.28 -74.49
C ARG A 287 -10.13 19.14 -73.95
N SER A 288 -9.96 19.00 -72.63
CA SER A 288 -8.64 18.82 -72.03
C SER A 288 -8.72 17.79 -70.91
N PRO A 289 -8.06 16.62 -71.03
CA PRO A 289 -8.04 15.62 -69.97
C PRO A 289 -7.49 16.18 -68.65
N ILE A 290 -7.96 15.65 -67.52
CA ILE A 290 -7.44 16.01 -66.21
C ILE A 290 -6.07 15.34 -66.03
N ALA A 291 -5.03 16.11 -65.69
CA ALA A 291 -3.70 15.57 -65.43
C ALA A 291 -3.64 14.86 -64.07
N THR A 292 -2.71 13.92 -63.93
CA THR A 292 -2.39 13.26 -62.65
C THR A 292 -2.08 14.30 -61.57
N GLN A 293 -2.66 14.11 -60.39
CA GLN A 293 -2.44 14.92 -59.21
C GLN A 293 -1.58 14.15 -58.19
N THR A 294 -0.85 14.88 -57.36
CA THR A 294 -0.05 14.32 -56.28
C THR A 294 -0.31 15.11 -55.00
N THR A 295 -0.40 14.41 -53.87
CA THR A 295 -0.41 15.00 -52.53
C THR A 295 0.43 14.14 -51.62
N ASN A 296 0.97 14.73 -50.56
CA ASN A 296 1.53 13.95 -49.48
C ASN A 296 0.39 13.48 -48.56
N GLU A 297 0.58 12.35 -47.90
CA GLU A 297 -0.21 12.01 -46.73
C GLU A 297 -0.05 13.10 -45.64
N ASP A 298 -1.05 13.22 -44.77
CA ASP A 298 -1.21 14.25 -43.74
C ASP A 298 -1.25 15.72 -44.22
N GLN A 299 -1.18 15.96 -45.52
CA GLN A 299 -1.32 17.29 -46.14
C GLN A 299 -2.70 17.51 -46.74
N ALA A 300 -3.24 18.71 -46.55
CA ALA A 300 -4.53 19.08 -47.15
C ALA A 300 -4.43 19.16 -48.68
N PHE A 301 -5.17 18.30 -49.36
CA PHE A 301 -5.36 18.29 -50.81
C PHE A 301 -6.50 19.23 -51.22
N ASN A 302 -6.26 20.04 -52.26
CA ASN A 302 -7.26 20.93 -52.86
C ASN A 302 -6.99 21.07 -54.37
N PHE A 303 -7.90 20.60 -55.20
CA PHE A 303 -7.77 20.65 -56.66
C PHE A 303 -9.09 21.03 -57.33
N THR A 304 -9.09 22.11 -58.11
CA THR A 304 -10.27 22.55 -58.87
C THR A 304 -10.12 22.22 -60.35
N ILE A 305 -11.11 21.53 -60.91
CA ILE A 305 -11.13 21.15 -62.33
C ILE A 305 -11.25 22.44 -63.19
N PRO A 306 -10.36 22.65 -64.18
CA PRO A 306 -10.46 23.77 -65.10
C PRO A 306 -11.80 23.81 -65.82
N ALA A 307 -12.35 25.02 -66.00
CA ALA A 307 -13.63 25.22 -66.69
C ALA A 307 -13.61 24.74 -68.15
N THR A 308 -12.44 24.66 -68.75
CA THR A 308 -12.22 24.25 -70.14
C THR A 308 -12.09 22.73 -70.31
N THR A 309 -12.06 21.94 -69.23
CA THR A 309 -11.89 20.47 -69.30
C THR A 309 -13.03 19.79 -70.07
N PHE A 310 -14.26 20.21 -69.78
CA PHE A 310 -15.47 19.72 -70.45
C PHE A 310 -16.13 20.88 -71.18
N VAL A 311 -16.46 20.67 -72.45
CA VAL A 311 -17.11 21.68 -73.29
C VAL A 311 -18.42 21.09 -73.80
N ASP A 312 -19.45 21.91 -73.71
CA ASP A 312 -20.72 21.74 -74.41
C ASP A 312 -20.86 22.90 -75.40
N LEU A 313 -21.34 22.59 -76.59
CA LEU A 313 -21.46 23.54 -77.69
C LEU A 313 -22.89 24.03 -77.87
N ASP A 314 -23.87 23.46 -77.15
CA ASP A 314 -25.24 23.97 -77.11
C ASP A 314 -25.29 25.28 -76.31
N PRO A 315 -25.68 26.42 -76.93
CA PRO A 315 -25.75 27.69 -76.23
C PRO A 315 -26.77 27.63 -75.08
N SER A 316 -26.33 27.90 -73.85
CA SER A 316 -27.11 27.90 -72.59
C SER A 316 -27.27 26.55 -71.88
N ASP A 317 -26.55 25.50 -72.28
CA ASP A 317 -26.54 24.24 -71.53
C ASP A 317 -25.70 24.33 -70.24
N ILE A 318 -26.23 23.75 -69.15
CA ILE A 318 -25.57 23.68 -67.84
C ILE A 318 -25.08 22.25 -67.61
N LEU A 319 -23.76 22.09 -67.52
CA LEU A 319 -23.15 20.79 -67.22
C LEU A 319 -23.26 20.43 -65.74
N ILE A 320 -23.79 19.24 -65.46
CA ILE A 320 -23.86 18.68 -64.11
C ILE A 320 -22.65 17.77 -63.89
N TYR A 321 -21.81 18.10 -62.90
CA TYR A 321 -20.60 17.34 -62.57
C TYR A 321 -20.85 16.28 -61.50
N THR A 322 -20.30 15.09 -61.70
CA THR A 322 -20.17 14.06 -60.67
C THR A 322 -18.76 13.48 -60.69
N ALA A 323 -18.31 12.98 -59.53
CA ALA A 323 -17.02 12.33 -59.39
C ALA A 323 -17.17 11.00 -58.65
N THR A 324 -16.50 9.97 -59.16
CA THR A 324 -16.46 8.63 -58.58
C THR A 324 -15.07 8.05 -58.74
N LEU A 325 -14.81 6.90 -58.11
CA LEU A 325 -13.70 6.06 -58.53
C LEU A 325 -14.00 5.47 -59.92
N THR A 326 -12.95 5.03 -60.62
CA THR A 326 -13.04 4.55 -62.01
C THR A 326 -13.84 3.25 -62.16
N ASN A 327 -13.94 2.47 -61.08
CA ASN A 327 -14.83 1.31 -60.97
C ASN A 327 -16.31 1.69 -60.71
N GLY A 328 -16.63 2.98 -60.59
CA GLY A 328 -17.96 3.51 -60.31
C GLY A 328 -18.34 3.59 -58.83
N SER A 329 -17.47 3.20 -57.89
CA SER A 329 -17.75 3.33 -56.46
C SER A 329 -17.64 4.78 -55.98
N ALA A 330 -18.25 5.07 -54.83
CA ALA A 330 -18.13 6.37 -54.18
C ALA A 330 -16.65 6.72 -53.89
N LEU A 331 -16.37 8.02 -53.78
CA LEU A 331 -15.06 8.50 -53.33
C LEU A 331 -14.77 8.02 -51.91
N PRO A 332 -13.50 7.76 -51.56
CA PRO A 332 -13.10 7.53 -50.19
C PRO A 332 -13.57 8.65 -49.26
N SER A 333 -13.87 8.34 -48.01
CA SER A 333 -14.41 9.30 -47.04
C SER A 333 -13.53 10.54 -46.83
N TRP A 334 -12.22 10.41 -47.02
CA TRP A 334 -11.27 11.51 -46.89
C TRP A 334 -11.33 12.50 -48.07
N LEU A 335 -11.82 12.06 -49.25
CA LEU A 335 -11.81 12.84 -50.48
C LEU A 335 -13.23 13.26 -50.88
N SER A 336 -13.53 14.55 -50.74
CA SER A 336 -14.81 15.14 -51.11
C SER A 336 -14.73 15.81 -52.49
N PHE A 337 -15.85 15.82 -53.22
CA PHE A 337 -16.00 16.56 -54.48
C PHE A 337 -17.24 17.48 -54.45
N SER A 338 -17.00 18.78 -54.64
CA SER A 338 -18.07 19.77 -54.79
C SER A 338 -18.36 19.99 -56.28
N ALA A 339 -19.54 19.56 -56.74
CA ALA A 339 -19.96 19.75 -58.13
C ALA A 339 -20.15 21.23 -58.51
N VAL A 340 -20.51 22.08 -57.54
CA VAL A 340 -20.75 23.52 -57.76
C VAL A 340 -19.43 24.27 -58.02
N THR A 341 -18.39 23.96 -57.25
CA THR A 341 -17.07 24.60 -57.39
C THR A 341 -16.12 23.81 -58.28
N ARG A 342 -16.47 22.55 -58.61
CA ARG A 342 -15.65 21.55 -59.32
C ARG A 342 -14.36 21.23 -58.58
N THR A 343 -14.42 21.21 -57.26
CA THR A 343 -13.24 21.11 -56.39
C THR A 343 -13.22 19.77 -55.66
N PHE A 344 -12.10 19.07 -55.75
CA PHE A 344 -11.73 18.00 -54.85
C PHE A 344 -11.03 18.57 -53.61
N SER A 345 -11.38 18.10 -52.42
CA SER A 345 -10.74 18.50 -51.17
C SER A 345 -10.71 17.37 -50.16
N GLY A 346 -9.64 17.26 -49.39
CA GLY A 346 -9.47 16.21 -48.38
C GLY A 346 -8.09 16.21 -47.73
N THR A 347 -7.89 15.42 -46.67
CA THR A 347 -6.55 15.17 -46.11
C THR A 347 -6.39 13.65 -46.00
N PRO A 348 -5.52 13.03 -46.81
CA PRO A 348 -5.29 11.60 -46.72
C PRO A 348 -4.42 11.27 -45.49
N ASN A 349 -4.61 10.10 -44.91
CA ASN A 349 -3.75 9.54 -43.86
C ASN A 349 -2.88 8.40 -44.42
N ASN A 350 -2.02 7.84 -43.58
CA ASN A 350 -1.12 6.76 -43.95
C ASN A 350 -1.80 5.49 -44.52
N ASP A 351 -3.04 5.15 -44.12
CA ASP A 351 -3.81 4.03 -44.71
C ASP A 351 -4.22 4.28 -46.17
N GLN A 352 -4.04 5.51 -46.66
CA GLN A 352 -4.52 5.99 -47.95
C GLN A 352 -3.38 6.31 -48.91
N ILE A 353 -2.15 5.93 -48.56
CA ILE A 353 -0.98 5.98 -49.44
C ILE A 353 -1.21 5.10 -50.66
N GLY A 354 -0.76 5.59 -51.82
CA GLY A 354 -0.90 4.90 -53.10
C GLY A 354 -1.69 5.73 -54.11
N THR A 355 -2.24 5.06 -55.12
CA THR A 355 -2.88 5.74 -56.25
C THR A 355 -4.39 5.52 -56.25
N LEU A 356 -5.16 6.61 -56.30
CA LEU A 356 -6.60 6.59 -56.56
C LEU A 356 -6.89 6.88 -58.04
N ASP A 357 -7.66 6.01 -58.68
CA ASP A 357 -8.13 6.19 -60.05
C ASP A 357 -9.50 6.87 -60.06
N LEU A 358 -9.52 8.17 -60.36
CA LEU A 358 -10.72 9.01 -60.29
C LEU A 358 -11.35 9.19 -61.68
N THR A 359 -12.68 9.22 -61.72
CA THR A 359 -13.47 9.55 -62.92
C THR A 359 -14.38 10.74 -62.60
N VAL A 360 -14.28 11.78 -63.42
CA VAL A 360 -15.22 12.90 -63.43
C VAL A 360 -16.14 12.74 -64.62
N LYS A 361 -17.45 12.80 -64.40
CA LYS A 361 -18.48 12.73 -65.43
C LYS A 361 -19.26 14.03 -65.46
N VAL A 362 -19.51 14.55 -66.66
CA VAL A 362 -20.46 15.64 -66.90
C VAL A 362 -21.68 15.11 -67.65
N THR A 363 -22.84 15.68 -67.36
CA THR A 363 -24.11 15.39 -68.04
C THR A 363 -24.72 16.71 -68.50
N ASP A 364 -25.11 16.79 -69.76
CA ASP A 364 -25.84 17.93 -70.34
C ASP A 364 -27.33 17.90 -69.97
N LYS A 365 -28.11 18.87 -70.46
CA LYS A 365 -29.55 18.96 -70.15
C LYS A 365 -30.39 17.88 -70.84
N LYS A 366 -29.91 17.28 -71.92
CA LYS A 366 -30.57 16.19 -72.66
C LYS A 366 -30.03 14.80 -72.31
N ASN A 367 -29.24 14.70 -71.23
CA ASN A 367 -28.63 13.50 -70.67
C ASN A 367 -27.50 12.88 -71.50
N ALA A 368 -26.92 13.59 -72.47
CA ALA A 368 -25.65 13.18 -73.04
C ALA A 368 -24.51 13.46 -72.06
N THR A 369 -23.44 12.67 -72.15
CA THR A 369 -22.41 12.65 -71.08
C THR A 369 -21.02 12.57 -71.65
N ALA A 370 -20.07 13.23 -70.98
CA ALA A 370 -18.63 13.03 -71.18
C ALA A 370 -17.97 12.65 -69.85
N SER A 371 -16.85 11.94 -69.92
CA SER A 371 -16.07 11.60 -68.73
C SER A 371 -14.57 11.70 -68.97
N SER A 372 -13.85 12.17 -67.95
CA SER A 372 -12.39 12.23 -67.92
C SER A 372 -11.88 11.47 -66.70
N ARG A 373 -10.75 10.78 -66.86
CA ARG A 373 -10.11 9.98 -65.80
C ARG A 373 -8.75 10.57 -65.45
N PHE A 374 -8.37 10.51 -64.18
CA PHE A 374 -7.03 10.90 -63.72
C PHE A 374 -6.63 10.12 -62.46
N ASN A 375 -5.33 10.07 -62.21
CA ASN A 375 -4.78 9.47 -60.99
C ASN A 375 -4.54 10.55 -59.93
N LEU A 376 -4.81 10.23 -58.65
CA LEU A 376 -4.32 10.99 -57.49
C LEU A 376 -3.34 10.11 -56.72
N ASN A 377 -2.07 10.50 -56.72
CA ASN A 377 -1.01 9.81 -56.00
C ASN A 377 -0.86 10.43 -54.61
N VAL A 378 -1.12 9.64 -53.57
CA VAL A 378 -0.82 9.96 -52.18
C VAL A 378 0.56 9.39 -51.86
N VAL A 379 1.50 10.27 -51.57
CA VAL A 379 2.91 9.95 -51.32
C VAL A 379 3.13 9.86 -49.81
N ASN A 380 3.83 8.82 -49.38
CA ASN A 380 4.20 8.65 -47.98
C ASN A 380 5.20 9.73 -47.52
N VAL A 381 5.02 10.25 -46.30
CA VAL A 381 6.02 11.07 -45.58
C VAL A 381 6.33 10.35 -44.28
N ASN A 382 7.61 10.31 -43.90
CA ASN A 382 8.01 9.55 -42.72
C ASN A 382 7.45 10.15 -41.42
N ASP A 383 6.80 9.32 -40.63
CA ASP A 383 6.39 9.54 -39.26
C ASP A 383 7.40 8.95 -38.28
N ALA A 384 7.51 9.51 -37.08
CA ALA A 384 8.36 8.91 -36.07
C ALA A 384 7.65 7.71 -35.42
N PRO A 385 8.39 6.66 -35.01
CA PRO A 385 7.79 5.54 -34.31
C PRO A 385 7.20 6.00 -32.98
N VAL A 386 6.21 5.27 -32.48
CA VAL A 386 5.51 5.56 -31.22
C VAL A 386 5.55 4.37 -30.27
N VAL A 387 5.40 4.64 -28.97
CA VAL A 387 5.18 3.58 -27.97
C VAL A 387 3.71 3.14 -28.07
N LEU A 388 3.48 1.89 -28.46
CA LEU A 388 2.15 1.29 -28.52
C LEU A 388 1.78 0.60 -27.20
N ASN A 389 2.75 -0.12 -26.63
CA ASN A 389 2.59 -0.82 -25.35
C ASN A 389 3.82 -0.53 -24.50
N PRO A 390 3.65 0.21 -23.38
CA PRO A 390 4.77 0.49 -22.48
C PRO A 390 5.43 -0.77 -21.95
N LEU A 391 6.74 -0.71 -21.78
CA LEU A 391 7.56 -1.77 -21.22
C LEU A 391 7.18 -2.00 -19.75
N PRO A 392 6.77 -3.22 -19.36
CA PRO A 392 6.47 -3.50 -17.96
C PRO A 392 7.72 -3.52 -17.10
N GLU A 393 7.56 -3.04 -15.87
CA GLU A 393 8.57 -3.13 -14.83
C GLU A 393 8.98 -4.59 -14.59
N GLN A 394 10.28 -4.80 -14.34
CA GLN A 394 10.85 -6.12 -14.09
C GLN A 394 11.39 -6.20 -12.66
N SER A 395 11.35 -7.40 -12.09
CA SER A 395 11.99 -7.69 -10.80
C SER A 395 12.72 -9.02 -10.89
N ILE A 396 13.93 -9.07 -10.35
CA ILE A 396 14.75 -10.29 -10.31
C ILE A 396 15.48 -10.36 -8.98
N PHE A 397 15.73 -11.57 -8.49
CA PHE A 397 16.57 -11.77 -7.32
C PHE A 397 18.06 -11.71 -7.70
N GLY A 398 18.90 -11.23 -6.78
CA GLY A 398 20.34 -11.38 -6.93
C GLY A 398 20.74 -12.84 -7.14
N GLU A 399 21.76 -13.07 -7.97
CA GLU A 399 22.27 -14.37 -8.44
C GLU A 399 21.34 -15.15 -9.39
N ALA A 400 20.12 -14.69 -9.65
CA ALA A 400 19.20 -15.35 -10.59
C ALA A 400 19.48 -14.94 -12.05
N ASN A 401 19.33 -15.88 -12.98
CA ASN A 401 19.49 -15.60 -14.41
C ASN A 401 18.29 -14.78 -14.94
N PHE A 402 18.51 -13.50 -15.21
CA PHE A 402 17.54 -12.60 -15.81
C PHE A 402 17.43 -12.84 -17.32
N THR A 403 16.19 -12.93 -17.82
CA THR A 403 15.89 -12.90 -19.24
C THR A 403 14.55 -12.18 -19.45
N TYR A 404 14.53 -11.20 -20.34
CA TYR A 404 13.33 -10.44 -20.66
C TYR A 404 13.34 -10.05 -22.14
N THR A 405 12.36 -10.56 -22.89
CA THR A 405 12.14 -10.21 -24.29
C THR A 405 10.90 -9.32 -24.37
N PHE A 406 11.05 -8.07 -24.81
CA PHE A 406 9.89 -7.21 -25.02
C PHE A 406 9.16 -7.58 -26.31
N ALA A 407 7.84 -7.35 -26.32
CA ALA A 407 6.98 -7.79 -27.40
C ALA A 407 7.21 -6.97 -28.68
N GLU A 408 6.99 -7.57 -29.85
CA GLU A 408 7.15 -6.91 -31.14
C GLU A 408 6.28 -5.65 -31.29
N ASN A 409 5.12 -5.63 -30.64
CA ASN A 409 4.19 -4.51 -30.64
C ASN A 409 4.44 -3.49 -29.51
N THR A 410 5.61 -3.49 -28.87
CA THR A 410 5.99 -2.47 -27.87
C THR A 410 6.10 -1.09 -28.54
N PHE A 411 6.83 -1.05 -29.65
CA PHE A 411 6.98 0.12 -30.51
C PHE A 411 6.32 -0.18 -31.85
N GLY A 412 5.72 0.83 -32.45
CA GLY A 412 5.13 0.71 -33.78
C GLY A 412 5.39 1.96 -34.59
N ASP A 413 5.51 1.78 -35.89
CA ASP A 413 5.52 2.86 -36.86
C ASP A 413 4.24 2.79 -37.68
N VAL A 414 3.66 3.94 -37.98
CA VAL A 414 2.50 4.00 -38.86
C VAL A 414 2.95 3.78 -40.30
N ASP A 415 4.18 4.16 -40.66
CA ASP A 415 4.75 3.95 -41.99
C ASP A 415 4.81 2.47 -42.39
N ALA A 416 4.04 2.13 -43.41
CA ALA A 416 3.90 0.74 -43.84
C ALA A 416 5.22 0.20 -44.42
N GLY A 417 5.82 -0.76 -43.72
CA GLY A 417 7.06 -1.43 -44.13
C GLY A 417 8.33 -0.89 -43.46
N ASP A 418 8.20 0.06 -42.53
CA ASP A 418 9.33 0.53 -41.74
C ASP A 418 9.82 -0.53 -40.75
N MET A 419 11.14 -0.70 -40.71
CA MET A 419 11.82 -1.66 -39.85
C MET A 419 12.50 -0.92 -38.71
N LEU A 420 11.99 -1.10 -37.49
CA LEU A 420 12.56 -0.48 -36.30
C LEU A 420 13.85 -1.15 -35.87
N THR A 421 14.83 -0.32 -35.53
CA THR A 421 16.07 -0.73 -34.88
C THR A 421 16.03 -0.34 -33.41
N TYR A 422 16.56 -1.21 -32.54
CA TYR A 422 16.49 -1.02 -31.09
C TYR A 422 17.88 -0.83 -30.49
N SER A 423 17.96 0.04 -29.49
CA SER A 423 19.13 0.21 -28.62
C SER A 423 18.68 0.38 -27.18
N ALA A 424 19.54 0.03 -26.22
CA ALA A 424 19.24 0.15 -24.81
C ALA A 424 20.41 0.78 -24.04
N THR A 425 20.08 1.69 -23.12
CA THR A 425 21.01 2.37 -22.20
C THR A 425 20.32 2.54 -20.85
N LEU A 426 21.02 3.02 -19.83
CA LEU A 426 20.34 3.52 -18.64
C LEU A 426 19.61 4.83 -18.97
N GLU A 427 18.57 5.17 -18.22
CA GLU A 427 17.81 6.43 -18.37
C GLU A 427 18.71 7.67 -18.32
N SER A 428 19.83 7.60 -17.57
CA SER A 428 20.85 8.64 -17.50
C SER A 428 21.68 8.81 -18.79
N GLY A 429 21.52 7.91 -19.76
CA GLY A 429 22.32 7.80 -20.99
C GLY A 429 23.64 7.04 -20.82
N ALA A 430 23.92 6.50 -19.63
CA ALA A 430 25.09 5.65 -19.38
C ALA A 430 24.91 4.24 -19.98
N ASP A 431 26.04 3.55 -20.17
CA ASP A 431 26.04 2.13 -20.59
C ASP A 431 25.30 1.25 -19.56
N LEU A 432 24.72 0.15 -20.04
CA LEU A 432 24.09 -0.84 -19.17
C LEU A 432 25.12 -1.43 -18.19
N PRO A 433 24.71 -1.80 -16.96
CA PRO A 433 25.58 -2.50 -16.02
C PRO A 433 26.20 -3.75 -16.63
N SER A 434 27.40 -4.13 -16.21
CA SER A 434 28.13 -5.27 -16.79
C SER A 434 27.40 -6.60 -16.71
N TRP A 435 26.44 -6.73 -15.79
CA TRP A 435 25.61 -7.92 -15.66
C TRP A 435 24.43 -7.96 -16.65
N LEU A 436 24.06 -6.85 -17.30
CA LEU A 436 22.89 -6.73 -18.16
C LEU A 436 23.29 -6.49 -19.62
N SER A 437 22.98 -7.43 -20.50
CA SER A 437 23.22 -7.33 -21.94
C SER A 437 21.90 -7.21 -22.71
N PHE A 438 21.89 -6.41 -23.78
CA PHE A 438 20.75 -6.26 -24.68
C PHE A 438 21.09 -6.74 -26.10
N ASP A 439 20.30 -7.69 -26.61
CA ASP A 439 20.35 -8.13 -28.01
C ASP A 439 19.21 -7.49 -28.80
N ALA A 440 19.56 -6.52 -29.64
CA ALA A 440 18.62 -5.77 -30.47
C ALA A 440 17.90 -6.63 -31.53
N ALA A 441 18.51 -7.72 -32.01
CA ALA A 441 17.91 -8.58 -33.02
C ALA A 441 16.78 -9.44 -32.44
N THR A 442 16.93 -9.85 -31.18
CA THR A 442 15.96 -10.68 -30.46
C THR A 442 15.11 -9.89 -29.47
N ARG A 443 15.33 -8.57 -29.30
CA ARG A 443 14.67 -7.70 -28.32
C ARG A 443 14.84 -8.19 -26.87
N THR A 444 15.94 -8.90 -26.60
CA THR A 444 16.12 -9.65 -25.36
C THR A 444 17.19 -9.03 -24.49
N PHE A 445 16.81 -8.72 -23.26
CA PHE A 445 17.71 -8.46 -22.15
C PHE A 445 18.09 -9.77 -21.48
N SER A 446 19.37 -9.95 -21.14
CA SER A 446 19.85 -11.15 -20.44
C SER A 446 21.05 -10.87 -19.54
N GLY A 447 21.20 -11.69 -18.50
CA GLY A 447 22.40 -11.77 -17.66
C GLY A 447 22.09 -12.10 -16.20
N THR A 448 23.05 -11.90 -15.28
CA THR A 448 22.94 -12.34 -13.88
C THR A 448 23.42 -11.25 -12.93
N PRO A 449 22.53 -10.48 -12.28
CA PRO A 449 22.93 -9.52 -11.25
C PRO A 449 23.45 -10.25 -10.02
N THR A 450 24.32 -9.61 -9.24
CA THR A 450 24.75 -10.10 -7.93
C THR A 450 23.94 -9.42 -6.81
N ASN A 451 24.01 -9.93 -5.59
CA ASN A 451 23.41 -9.21 -4.44
C ASN A 451 24.03 -7.81 -4.21
N ALA A 452 25.25 -7.54 -4.71
CA ALA A 452 25.85 -6.21 -4.64
C ALA A 452 25.19 -5.20 -5.61
N ASP A 453 24.43 -5.70 -6.60
CA ASP A 453 23.66 -4.89 -7.55
C ASP A 453 22.24 -4.59 -7.05
N ALA A 454 21.92 -4.93 -5.79
CA ALA A 454 20.61 -4.72 -5.20
C ALA A 454 20.16 -3.24 -5.24
N GLY A 455 18.90 -3.02 -5.61
CA GLY A 455 18.33 -1.71 -5.88
C GLY A 455 17.57 -1.68 -7.20
N THR A 456 17.27 -0.49 -7.69
CA THR A 456 16.51 -0.30 -8.93
C THR A 456 17.36 0.43 -9.96
N ILE A 457 17.38 -0.10 -11.18
CA ILE A 457 17.94 0.58 -12.36
C ILE A 457 16.82 0.92 -13.34
N ASN A 458 16.87 2.10 -13.95
CA ASN A 458 15.95 2.48 -15.03
C ASN A 458 16.64 2.28 -16.38
N VAL A 459 16.08 1.39 -17.19
CA VAL A 459 16.57 1.05 -18.53
C VAL A 459 15.72 1.78 -19.55
N SER A 460 16.38 2.45 -20.48
CA SER A 460 15.81 3.20 -21.58
C SER A 460 16.00 2.42 -22.88
N VAL A 461 14.90 2.03 -23.52
CA VAL A 461 14.89 1.41 -24.85
C VAL A 461 14.49 2.44 -25.90
N LYS A 462 15.35 2.63 -26.89
CA LYS A 462 15.12 3.53 -28.01
C LYS A 462 14.82 2.73 -29.27
N ALA A 463 13.65 2.96 -29.86
CA ALA A 463 13.27 2.47 -31.18
C ALA A 463 13.50 3.57 -32.22
N THR A 464 14.21 3.26 -33.29
CA THR A 464 14.57 4.20 -34.36
C THR A 464 14.11 3.64 -35.71
N ASP A 465 13.40 4.46 -36.48
CA ASP A 465 12.96 4.14 -37.84
C ASP A 465 14.11 4.24 -38.85
N LYS A 466 13.79 4.07 -40.14
CA LYS A 466 14.80 4.14 -41.21
C LYS A 466 15.25 5.56 -41.53
N ALA A 467 14.42 6.57 -41.25
CA ALA A 467 14.74 7.98 -41.43
C ALA A 467 15.48 8.60 -40.21
N SER A 468 15.81 7.78 -39.22
CA SER A 468 16.47 8.17 -37.96
C SER A 468 15.58 8.97 -36.99
N ALA A 469 14.27 9.03 -37.21
CA ALA A 469 13.35 9.46 -36.17
C ALA A 469 13.19 8.34 -35.14
N SER A 470 12.87 8.71 -33.90
CA SER A 470 12.95 7.75 -32.79
C SER A 470 12.04 8.10 -31.63
N VAL A 471 11.63 7.07 -30.92
CA VAL A 471 10.93 7.15 -29.64
C VAL A 471 11.68 6.35 -28.58
N THR A 472 11.48 6.71 -27.33
CA THR A 472 12.09 6.03 -26.18
C THR A 472 11.03 5.69 -25.17
N ASP A 473 11.16 4.50 -24.60
CA ASP A 473 10.39 4.08 -23.43
C ASP A 473 11.33 3.59 -22.34
N THR A 474 10.93 3.76 -21.09
CA THR A 474 11.75 3.46 -19.91
C THR A 474 11.05 2.49 -18.99
N PHE A 475 11.77 1.50 -18.47
CA PHE A 475 11.28 0.58 -17.44
C PHE A 475 12.35 0.34 -16.38
N ALA A 476 11.91 0.15 -15.15
CA ALA A 476 12.69 -0.22 -14.00
C ALA A 476 12.94 -1.73 -13.97
N ILE A 477 14.17 -2.11 -13.64
CA ILE A 477 14.53 -3.44 -13.19
C ILE A 477 14.91 -3.32 -11.73
N THR A 478 14.14 -3.97 -10.85
CA THR A 478 14.43 -4.04 -9.41
C THR A 478 15.15 -5.34 -9.09
N ILE A 479 16.39 -5.23 -8.63
CA ILE A 479 17.21 -6.33 -8.14
C ILE A 479 16.92 -6.45 -6.64
N VAL A 480 16.24 -7.53 -6.27
CA VAL A 480 15.90 -7.82 -4.88
C VAL A 480 17.03 -8.64 -4.25
N ASP A 481 17.62 -8.08 -3.21
CA ASP A 481 18.61 -8.76 -2.36
C ASP A 481 17.94 -9.95 -1.65
N LEU A 482 18.48 -11.16 -1.85
CA LEU A 482 18.03 -12.38 -1.19
C LEU A 482 18.81 -12.73 0.07
N THR A 483 19.69 -11.85 0.55
CA THR A 483 20.26 -12.09 1.89
C THR A 483 19.13 -12.02 2.91
N ASN A 484 18.95 -13.12 3.64
CA ASN A 484 18.01 -13.18 4.75
C ASN A 484 18.38 -12.12 5.78
N LYS A 485 17.42 -11.28 6.16
CA LYS A 485 17.60 -10.23 7.17
C LYS A 485 16.85 -10.67 8.42
N SER A 486 17.43 -10.37 9.58
CA SER A 486 16.73 -10.66 10.83
C SER A 486 15.43 -9.85 10.92
N PRO A 487 14.39 -10.39 11.58
CA PRO A 487 13.22 -9.61 11.94
C PRO A 487 13.60 -8.36 12.74
N VAL A 488 12.75 -7.33 12.73
CA VAL A 488 12.96 -6.09 13.46
C VAL A 488 11.86 -5.84 14.48
N VAL A 489 12.17 -5.09 15.54
CA VAL A 489 11.18 -4.57 16.48
C VAL A 489 10.71 -3.22 15.96
N ASP A 490 9.45 -3.14 15.50
CA ASP A 490 8.85 -1.89 15.04
C ASP A 490 8.33 -1.05 16.21
N ILE A 491 7.62 -1.72 17.12
CA ILE A 491 7.02 -1.10 18.31
C ILE A 491 7.41 -1.94 19.53
N PRO A 492 8.27 -1.42 20.42
CA PRO A 492 8.65 -2.13 21.64
C PRO A 492 7.43 -2.46 22.52
N LEU A 493 7.47 -3.63 23.16
CA LEU A 493 6.43 -4.03 24.10
C LEU A 493 6.47 -3.14 25.34
N VAL A 494 5.31 -2.64 25.75
CA VAL A 494 5.19 -1.76 26.92
C VAL A 494 4.96 -2.57 28.18
N ALA A 495 5.39 -2.02 29.32
CA ALA A 495 5.19 -2.64 30.62
C ALA A 495 3.71 -2.95 30.87
N GLN A 496 3.45 -4.11 31.45
CA GLN A 496 2.14 -4.62 31.82
C GLN A 496 2.02 -4.74 33.33
N SER A 497 0.79 -4.72 33.83
CA SER A 497 0.52 -4.97 35.24
C SER A 497 -0.76 -5.76 35.44
N THR A 498 -0.78 -6.60 36.46
CA THR A 498 -1.97 -7.31 36.93
C THR A 498 -2.02 -7.27 38.46
N LEU A 499 -3.16 -7.66 39.02
CA LEU A 499 -3.26 -8.04 40.42
C LEU A 499 -2.98 -9.55 40.52
N GLU A 500 -2.47 -10.00 41.66
CA GLU A 500 -2.54 -11.42 42.01
C GLU A 500 -4.00 -11.89 42.11
N ASP A 501 -4.20 -13.20 41.96
CA ASP A 501 -5.51 -13.89 41.87
C ASP A 501 -6.43 -13.45 40.73
N GLN A 502 -6.01 -12.49 39.91
CA GLN A 502 -6.73 -12.05 38.72
C GLN A 502 -6.16 -12.72 37.46
N LEU A 503 -7.06 -13.10 36.55
CA LEU A 503 -6.67 -13.61 35.24
C LEU A 503 -5.99 -12.50 34.43
N PHE A 504 -4.71 -12.66 34.16
CA PHE A 504 -3.95 -11.85 33.24
C PHE A 504 -4.13 -12.37 31.82
N THR A 505 -4.33 -11.46 30.86
CA THR A 505 -4.30 -11.76 29.43
C THR A 505 -3.62 -10.61 28.69
N PHE A 506 -2.70 -10.96 27.79
CA PHE A 506 -1.97 -9.99 26.97
C PHE A 506 -1.62 -10.60 25.62
N GLN A 507 -2.27 -10.13 24.57
CA GLN A 507 -1.93 -10.49 23.21
C GLN A 507 -0.78 -9.60 22.71
N VAL A 508 0.28 -10.22 22.19
CA VAL A 508 1.37 -9.50 21.52
C VAL A 508 0.79 -8.77 20.31
N PRO A 509 0.89 -7.43 20.22
CA PRO A 509 0.36 -6.70 19.08
C PRO A 509 1.02 -7.16 17.78
N THR A 510 0.22 -7.33 16.71
CA THR A 510 0.73 -7.74 15.39
C THR A 510 1.68 -6.71 14.75
N THR A 511 1.74 -5.50 15.29
CA THR A 511 2.64 -4.41 14.88
C THR A 511 3.95 -4.38 15.68
N THR A 512 4.20 -5.36 16.55
CA THR A 512 5.40 -5.37 17.39
C THR A 512 6.65 -5.72 16.58
N PHE A 513 6.53 -6.69 15.68
CA PHE A 513 7.63 -7.19 14.87
C PHE A 513 7.23 -7.23 13.40
N SER A 514 8.19 -6.99 12.52
CA SER A 514 8.07 -7.24 11.09
C SER A 514 9.36 -7.86 10.56
N ASP A 515 9.25 -8.52 9.42
CA ASP A 515 10.41 -9.04 8.69
C ASP A 515 10.67 -8.18 7.44
N PRO A 516 11.91 -7.68 7.23
CA PRO A 516 12.29 -7.02 5.99
C PRO A 516 12.17 -7.91 4.74
N ASN A 517 12.19 -9.24 4.89
CA ASN A 517 11.98 -10.21 3.83
C ASN A 517 10.47 -10.45 3.62
N ALA A 518 9.91 -9.82 2.59
CA ALA A 518 8.48 -9.87 2.31
C ALA A 518 7.98 -11.32 2.09
N GLY A 519 6.99 -11.72 2.90
CA GLY A 519 6.39 -13.06 2.83
C GLY A 519 6.86 -14.01 3.93
N ASP A 520 7.89 -13.65 4.70
CA ASP A 520 8.33 -14.43 5.84
C ASP A 520 7.29 -14.37 6.96
N VAL A 521 6.89 -15.56 7.44
CA VAL A 521 5.94 -15.71 8.55
C VAL A 521 6.77 -15.93 9.81
N LEU A 522 6.75 -14.95 10.70
CA LEU A 522 7.47 -14.99 11.96
C LEU A 522 6.88 -16.05 12.89
N THR A 523 7.76 -16.79 13.55
CA THR A 523 7.42 -17.69 14.65
C THR A 523 7.82 -17.06 15.98
N TYR A 524 6.92 -17.14 16.96
CA TYR A 524 7.11 -16.52 18.26
C TYR A 524 7.55 -17.53 19.31
N SER A 525 8.29 -17.05 20.30
CA SER A 525 8.52 -17.76 21.55
C SER A 525 8.65 -16.75 22.68
N ALA A 526 8.45 -17.20 23.92
CA ALA A 526 8.52 -16.35 25.09
C ALA A 526 9.29 -17.02 26.24
N THR A 527 10.14 -16.23 26.87
CA THR A 527 10.95 -16.62 28.04
C THR A 527 11.02 -15.45 29.03
N LEU A 528 11.64 -15.65 30.18
CA LEU A 528 12.14 -14.52 30.95
C LEU A 528 13.33 -13.86 30.22
N ALA A 529 13.62 -12.60 30.55
CA ALA A 529 14.68 -11.83 29.91
C ALA A 529 16.10 -12.38 30.14
N ASP A 530 16.28 -13.22 31.15
CA ASP A 530 17.52 -13.96 31.42
C ASP A 530 17.62 -15.30 30.65
N GLY A 531 16.60 -15.61 29.83
CA GLY A 531 16.51 -16.83 29.02
C GLY A 531 15.93 -18.05 29.74
N THR A 532 15.53 -17.92 31.01
CA THR A 532 14.86 -19.01 31.74
C THR A 532 13.39 -19.15 31.31
N PRO A 533 12.76 -20.34 31.47
CA PRO A 533 11.34 -20.54 31.12
C PRO A 533 10.40 -19.58 31.86
N LEU A 534 9.25 -19.29 31.25
CA LEU A 534 8.20 -18.52 31.93
C LEU A 534 7.79 -19.18 33.25
N PRO A 535 7.39 -18.40 34.27
CA PRO A 535 6.78 -18.94 35.48
C PRO A 535 5.60 -19.84 35.15
N SER A 536 5.38 -20.89 35.94
CA SER A 536 4.34 -21.91 35.67
C SER A 536 2.91 -21.35 35.56
N TRP A 537 2.64 -20.19 36.19
CA TRP A 537 1.35 -19.51 36.12
C TRP A 537 1.11 -18.81 34.78
N LEU A 538 2.17 -18.42 34.05
CA LEU A 538 2.11 -17.61 32.84
C LEU A 538 2.42 -18.45 31.60
N THR A 539 1.43 -18.66 30.75
CA THR A 539 1.55 -19.43 29.51
C THR A 539 1.51 -18.51 28.29
N PHE A 540 2.29 -18.83 27.25
CA PHE A 540 2.23 -18.14 25.95
C PHE A 540 1.67 -19.11 24.89
N ASP A 541 0.50 -18.79 24.34
CA ASP A 541 -0.12 -19.58 23.27
C ASP A 541 0.39 -19.14 21.90
N LEU A 542 1.11 -20.05 21.23
CA LEU A 542 1.69 -19.83 19.90
C LEU A 542 0.65 -19.71 18.79
N ALA A 543 -0.59 -20.16 18.99
CA ALA A 543 -1.63 -20.05 17.96
C ALA A 543 -2.28 -18.66 17.95
N SER A 544 -2.28 -17.96 19.08
CA SER A 544 -2.93 -16.67 19.26
C SER A 544 -1.99 -15.54 19.68
N ASP A 545 -0.70 -15.84 19.84
CA ASP A 545 0.34 -14.95 20.35
C ASP A 545 -0.05 -14.26 21.67
N THR A 546 -0.73 -15.00 22.54
CA THR A 546 -1.34 -14.46 23.76
C THR A 546 -0.75 -15.06 25.01
N PHE A 547 -0.30 -14.19 25.92
CA PHE A 547 -0.01 -14.55 27.30
C PHE A 547 -1.29 -14.69 28.10
N SER A 548 -1.41 -15.74 28.90
CA SER A 548 -2.50 -15.90 29.85
C SER A 548 -2.06 -16.64 31.12
N GLY A 549 -2.71 -16.33 32.24
CA GLY A 549 -2.36 -16.93 33.52
C GLY A 549 -3.00 -16.22 34.71
N THR A 550 -3.06 -16.89 35.85
CA THR A 550 -3.47 -16.27 37.13
C THR A 550 -2.30 -16.36 38.10
N PRO A 551 -1.63 -15.24 38.44
CA PRO A 551 -0.53 -15.25 39.39
C PRO A 551 -1.02 -15.46 40.82
N SER A 552 -0.23 -16.14 41.65
CA SER A 552 -0.40 -16.23 43.11
C SER A 552 0.58 -15.31 43.85
N ASN A 553 0.53 -15.28 45.18
CA ASN A 553 1.42 -14.42 46.00
C ASN A 553 2.90 -14.75 45.85
N GLU A 554 3.25 -15.98 45.46
CA GLU A 554 4.64 -16.34 45.09
C GLU A 554 5.13 -15.58 43.84
N ASN A 555 4.23 -14.93 43.11
CA ASN A 555 4.51 -14.25 41.85
C ASN A 555 4.45 -12.71 41.96
N VAL A 556 4.12 -12.17 43.14
CA VAL A 556 4.12 -10.72 43.40
C VAL A 556 5.51 -10.14 43.16
N GLY A 557 5.54 -9.00 42.47
CA GLY A 557 6.77 -8.32 42.06
C GLY A 557 6.86 -8.10 40.56
N VAL A 558 8.08 -7.89 40.06
CA VAL A 558 8.33 -7.52 38.66
C VAL A 558 9.12 -8.63 37.96
N SER A 559 8.57 -9.16 36.87
CA SER A 559 9.24 -10.11 35.97
C SER A 559 9.51 -9.45 34.62
N ALA A 560 10.73 -9.54 34.10
CA ALA A 560 11.06 -9.10 32.75
C ALA A 560 10.81 -10.24 31.76
N ILE A 561 9.84 -10.08 30.87
CA ILE A 561 9.41 -11.07 29.89
C ILE A 561 10.02 -10.72 28.53
N ALA A 562 10.67 -11.69 27.90
CA ALA A 562 11.22 -11.59 26.55
C ALA A 562 10.29 -12.31 25.55
N VAL A 563 9.90 -11.60 24.49
CA VAL A 563 9.23 -12.17 23.32
C VAL A 563 10.24 -12.18 22.18
N ILE A 564 10.44 -13.34 21.58
CA ILE A 564 11.42 -13.59 20.53
C ILE A 564 10.66 -13.92 19.25
N ALA A 565 10.85 -13.13 18.20
CA ALA A 565 10.33 -13.39 16.87
C ALA A 565 11.46 -13.96 15.99
N THR A 566 11.21 -15.07 15.31
CA THR A 566 12.20 -15.80 14.49
C THR A 566 11.66 -15.99 13.08
N ASP A 567 12.47 -15.66 12.08
CA ASP A 567 12.17 -15.89 10.67
C ASP A 567 12.24 -17.39 10.30
N PRO A 568 11.74 -17.82 9.12
CA PRO A 568 11.80 -19.21 8.68
C PRO A 568 13.22 -19.77 8.49
N GLN A 569 14.23 -18.91 8.46
CA GLN A 569 15.63 -19.21 8.19
C GLN A 569 16.50 -19.19 9.46
N GLY A 570 15.88 -18.89 10.62
CA GLY A 570 16.45 -18.98 11.96
C GLY A 570 17.06 -17.69 12.52
N LEU A 571 17.00 -16.55 11.84
CA LEU A 571 17.40 -15.29 12.48
C LEU A 571 16.26 -14.77 13.36
N SER A 572 16.61 -14.08 14.45
CA SER A 572 15.62 -13.66 15.45
C SER A 572 15.93 -12.29 16.04
N VAL A 573 14.89 -11.69 16.61
CA VAL A 573 14.96 -10.45 17.38
C VAL A 573 14.14 -10.60 18.67
N THR A 574 14.52 -9.85 19.70
CA THR A 574 13.88 -9.91 21.02
C THR A 574 13.35 -8.56 21.43
N SER A 575 12.12 -8.52 21.95
CA SER A 575 11.53 -7.38 22.64
C SER A 575 11.21 -7.77 24.08
N VAL A 576 11.54 -6.91 25.05
CA VAL A 576 11.38 -7.20 26.49
C VAL A 576 10.39 -6.20 27.09
N PHE A 577 9.46 -6.68 27.93
CA PHE A 577 8.61 -5.83 28.76
C PHE A 577 8.61 -6.30 30.22
N ASN A 578 8.38 -5.36 31.14
CA ASN A 578 8.20 -5.69 32.55
C ASN A 578 6.73 -6.01 32.82
N LEU A 579 6.46 -7.15 33.45
CA LEU A 579 5.16 -7.53 34.00
C LEU A 579 5.19 -7.36 35.52
N THR A 580 4.37 -6.45 36.03
CA THR A 580 4.23 -6.19 37.47
C THR A 580 2.99 -6.88 38.02
N VAL A 581 3.17 -7.83 38.93
CA VAL A 581 2.08 -8.44 39.72
C VAL A 581 2.00 -7.68 41.04
N ASN A 582 0.87 -7.03 41.28
CA ASN A 582 0.63 -6.30 42.53
C ASN A 582 -0.12 -7.17 43.52
N ASN A 583 0.27 -7.08 44.79
CA ASN A 583 -0.35 -7.80 45.90
C ASN A 583 -1.79 -7.28 46.14
N VAL A 584 -2.68 -8.19 46.55
CA VAL A 584 -4.03 -7.97 47.05
C VAL A 584 -4.09 -8.64 48.42
N ASN A 585 -4.55 -7.95 49.45
CA ASN A 585 -4.49 -8.49 50.80
C ASN A 585 -5.35 -9.77 50.96
N ASP A 586 -4.74 -10.84 51.44
CA ASP A 586 -5.33 -12.09 51.89
C ASP A 586 -5.50 -12.08 53.41
N SER A 587 -6.48 -12.83 53.92
CA SER A 587 -6.65 -12.95 55.38
C SER A 587 -5.64 -13.94 55.97
N PRO A 588 -5.14 -13.70 57.20
CA PRO A 588 -4.28 -14.67 57.88
C PRO A 588 -5.00 -16.01 58.05
N THR A 589 -4.23 -17.09 58.05
CA THR A 589 -4.74 -18.45 58.20
C THR A 589 -4.24 -19.12 59.48
N LEU A 590 -5.06 -20.00 60.04
CA LEU A 590 -4.68 -20.85 61.17
C LEU A 590 -3.91 -22.06 60.64
N ASN A 591 -2.62 -22.13 60.93
CA ASN A 591 -1.76 -23.23 60.50
C ASN A 591 -1.77 -24.39 61.52
N THR A 592 -1.61 -24.09 62.82
CA THR A 592 -1.62 -25.12 63.87
C THR A 592 -2.49 -24.67 65.05
N PRO A 593 -3.59 -25.36 65.38
CA PRO A 593 -4.41 -25.06 66.55
C PRO A 593 -3.61 -25.09 67.85
N ILE A 594 -3.93 -24.20 68.78
CA ILE A 594 -3.31 -24.18 70.12
C ILE A 594 -3.87 -25.36 70.94
N SER A 595 -2.98 -26.18 71.50
CA SER A 595 -3.39 -27.28 72.38
C SER A 595 -3.84 -26.76 73.74
N ASN A 596 -4.78 -27.48 74.37
CA ASN A 596 -5.18 -27.23 75.76
C ASN A 596 -3.97 -27.19 76.70
N GLN A 597 -4.06 -26.32 77.70
CA GLN A 597 -3.01 -26.07 78.69
C GLN A 597 -3.56 -26.32 80.09
N ASP A 598 -2.66 -26.61 81.04
CA ASP A 598 -3.02 -26.78 82.44
C ASP A 598 -2.29 -25.74 83.30
N ALA A 599 -2.99 -25.20 84.29
CA ALA A 599 -2.46 -24.31 85.31
C ALA A 599 -2.81 -24.86 86.69
N ILE A 600 -1.91 -24.64 87.65
CA ILE A 600 -2.12 -25.04 89.04
C ILE A 600 -2.37 -23.79 89.88
N ILE A 601 -3.39 -23.85 90.73
CA ILE A 601 -3.74 -22.76 91.64
C ILE A 601 -2.54 -22.37 92.51
N ASN A 602 -2.37 -21.06 92.70
CA ASN A 602 -1.28 -20.42 93.47
C ASN A 602 0.14 -20.71 92.94
N ARG A 603 0.28 -21.31 91.76
CA ARG A 603 1.56 -21.55 91.11
C ARG A 603 1.69 -20.69 89.86
N SER A 604 2.92 -20.33 89.50
CA SER A 604 3.19 -19.52 88.31
C SER A 604 2.88 -20.31 87.04
N PHE A 605 1.99 -19.79 86.21
CA PHE A 605 1.71 -20.26 84.87
C PHE A 605 2.49 -19.43 83.85
N SER A 606 3.08 -20.09 82.85
CA SER A 606 3.72 -19.45 81.71
C SER A 606 3.57 -20.33 80.47
N TYR A 607 3.03 -19.78 79.38
CA TYR A 607 2.83 -20.49 78.13
C TYR A 607 3.10 -19.58 76.93
N VAL A 608 3.96 -20.01 76.01
CA VAL A 608 4.27 -19.29 74.77
C VAL A 608 3.49 -19.93 73.62
N VAL A 609 2.66 -19.14 72.94
CA VAL A 609 1.99 -19.60 71.72
C VAL A 609 3.03 -19.84 70.63
N PRO A 610 3.05 -20.99 69.95
CA PRO A 610 3.99 -21.26 68.87
C PRO A 610 3.94 -20.17 67.79
N ASN A 611 5.11 -19.69 67.36
CA ASN A 611 5.23 -18.58 66.40
C ASN A 611 4.62 -18.89 65.00
N ASN A 612 4.37 -20.17 64.70
CA ASN A 612 3.76 -20.65 63.46
C ASN A 612 2.30 -21.07 63.62
N THR A 613 1.63 -20.70 64.71
CA THR A 613 0.19 -20.93 64.91
C THR A 613 -0.62 -20.25 63.80
N PHE A 614 -0.21 -19.02 63.41
CA PHE A 614 -0.86 -18.23 62.39
C PHE A 614 0.14 -17.88 61.29
N THR A 615 -0.30 -17.89 60.04
CA THR A 615 0.51 -17.55 58.87
C THR A 615 -0.28 -16.65 57.94
N ASP A 616 0.39 -15.65 57.39
CA ASP A 616 -0.13 -14.85 56.30
C ASP A 616 0.64 -15.17 55.03
N VAL A 617 -0.07 -15.20 53.89
CA VAL A 617 0.51 -15.50 52.58
C VAL A 617 1.07 -14.22 51.92
N ASP A 618 0.63 -13.05 52.37
CA ASP A 618 1.08 -11.76 51.86
C ASP A 618 2.53 -11.45 52.24
N LEU A 619 3.35 -11.20 51.22
CA LEU A 619 4.77 -10.98 51.41
C LEU A 619 5.03 -9.62 52.07
N GLY A 620 5.47 -9.66 53.33
CA GLY A 620 5.83 -8.47 54.10
C GLY A 620 4.75 -8.00 55.06
N ASP A 621 3.62 -8.70 55.12
CA ASP A 621 2.59 -8.44 56.12
C ASP A 621 3.05 -8.84 57.52
N SER A 622 2.67 -8.02 58.50
CA SER A 622 2.99 -8.24 59.91
C SER A 622 1.72 -8.53 60.69
N LEU A 623 1.69 -9.66 61.39
CA LEU A 623 0.56 -10.04 62.23
C LEU A 623 0.61 -9.34 63.58
N THR A 624 -0.54 -8.82 64.01
CA THR A 624 -0.78 -8.31 65.36
C THR A 624 -1.63 -9.31 66.14
N TYR A 625 -1.33 -9.48 67.44
CA TYR A 625 -1.96 -10.51 68.26
C TYR A 625 -2.74 -9.93 69.43
N SER A 626 -3.84 -10.58 69.78
CA SER A 626 -4.63 -10.28 70.97
C SER A 626 -5.19 -11.55 71.59
N ALA A 627 -5.55 -11.48 72.87
CA ALA A 627 -6.16 -12.58 73.59
C ALA A 627 -7.41 -12.15 74.35
N THR A 628 -8.47 -12.93 74.22
CA THR A 628 -9.72 -12.81 74.97
C THR A 628 -10.10 -14.17 75.54
N LYS A 629 -11.16 -14.22 76.34
CA LYS A 629 -11.86 -15.48 76.55
C LYS A 629 -12.51 -15.95 75.25
N ALA A 630 -12.85 -17.23 75.17
CA ALA A 630 -13.53 -17.82 74.02
C ALA A 630 -14.91 -17.18 73.72
N ASP A 631 -15.53 -16.51 74.69
CA ASP A 631 -16.77 -15.75 74.52
C ASP A 631 -16.55 -14.28 74.09
N GLY A 632 -15.30 -13.87 73.87
CA GLY A 632 -14.91 -12.53 73.47
C GLY A 632 -14.75 -11.53 74.62
N THR A 633 -15.01 -11.92 75.87
CA THR A 633 -14.77 -11.04 77.04
C THR A 633 -13.29 -11.00 77.44
N PRO A 634 -12.81 -9.99 78.19
CA PRO A 634 -11.42 -9.91 78.62
C PRO A 634 -10.99 -11.14 79.46
N ILE A 635 -9.75 -11.59 79.26
CA ILE A 635 -9.13 -12.61 80.12
C ILE A 635 -9.07 -12.13 81.58
N PRO A 636 -9.10 -13.03 82.59
CA PRO A 636 -9.06 -12.65 83.99
C PRO A 636 -7.80 -11.86 84.35
N ALA A 637 -7.89 -10.98 85.35
CA ALA A 637 -6.78 -10.09 85.73
C ALA A 637 -5.49 -10.83 86.16
N TRP A 638 -5.59 -12.09 86.60
CA TRP A 638 -4.42 -12.89 86.96
C TRP A 638 -3.65 -13.41 85.75
N LEU A 639 -4.27 -13.47 84.56
CA LEU A 639 -3.70 -14.00 83.33
C LEU A 639 -3.39 -12.84 82.38
N THR A 640 -2.10 -12.61 82.10
CA THR A 640 -1.62 -11.56 81.19
C THR A 640 -1.15 -12.19 79.88
N PHE A 641 -1.49 -11.57 78.75
CA PHE A 641 -0.96 -11.94 77.43
C PHE A 641 -0.06 -10.82 76.90
N ASP A 642 1.21 -11.14 76.64
CA ASP A 642 2.13 -10.24 75.94
C ASP A 642 2.09 -10.55 74.42
N PRO A 643 1.54 -9.66 73.59
CA PRO A 643 1.38 -9.90 72.16
C PRO A 643 2.72 -9.86 71.39
N LEU A 644 3.80 -9.33 71.97
CA LEU A 644 5.12 -9.28 71.32
C LEU A 644 5.87 -10.60 71.47
N THR A 645 5.78 -11.21 72.65
CA THR A 645 6.42 -12.48 72.96
C THR A 645 5.46 -13.67 72.84
N LEU A 646 4.20 -13.42 72.50
CA LEU A 646 3.12 -14.42 72.44
C LEU A 646 2.99 -15.23 73.74
N THR A 647 3.29 -14.61 74.87
CA THR A 647 3.41 -15.29 76.16
C THR A 647 2.21 -14.98 77.06
N PHE A 648 1.52 -16.02 77.49
CA PHE A 648 0.63 -15.99 78.64
C PHE A 648 1.42 -16.18 79.93
N SER A 649 1.17 -15.36 80.95
CA SER A 649 1.76 -15.52 82.28
C SER A 649 0.80 -15.10 83.40
N GLY A 650 0.92 -15.70 84.57
CA GLY A 650 0.02 -15.41 85.70
C GLY A 650 0.13 -16.34 86.89
N ILE A 651 -0.63 -16.07 87.95
CA ILE A 651 -0.82 -16.98 89.09
C ILE A 651 -2.33 -17.14 89.32
N ALA A 652 -2.86 -18.33 89.07
CA ALA A 652 -4.30 -18.57 89.16
C ALA A 652 -4.76 -18.60 90.63
N PRO A 653 -5.76 -17.79 91.04
CA PRO A 653 -6.30 -17.85 92.39
C PRO A 653 -7.27 -19.03 92.54
N VAL A 654 -7.53 -19.45 93.79
CA VAL A 654 -8.49 -20.51 94.12
C VAL A 654 -9.89 -20.27 93.51
N ALA A 655 -10.29 -19.00 93.37
CA ALA A 655 -11.59 -18.62 92.83
C ALA A 655 -11.78 -19.00 91.34
N ASP A 656 -10.70 -19.13 90.57
CA ASP A 656 -10.71 -19.45 89.15
C ASP A 656 -10.56 -20.96 88.85
N TYR A 657 -10.75 -21.82 89.87
CA TYR A 657 -10.80 -23.28 89.68
C TYR A 657 -11.79 -23.68 88.58
N GLY A 658 -11.34 -24.50 87.62
CA GLY A 658 -12.14 -25.03 86.53
C GLY A 658 -11.51 -24.79 85.16
N THR A 659 -12.32 -24.80 84.12
CA THR A 659 -11.84 -24.63 82.74
C THR A 659 -12.12 -23.21 82.23
N LEU A 660 -11.11 -22.57 81.68
CA LEU A 660 -11.19 -21.26 81.04
C LEU A 660 -10.90 -21.39 79.54
N GLY A 661 -11.89 -21.12 78.69
CA GLY A 661 -11.68 -21.05 77.25
C GLY A 661 -10.99 -19.73 76.87
N ILE A 662 -9.88 -19.81 76.16
CA ILE A 662 -9.10 -18.67 75.66
C ILE A 662 -9.15 -18.65 74.14
N SER A 663 -9.26 -17.44 73.56
CA SER A 663 -9.14 -17.18 72.13
C SER A 663 -7.95 -16.27 71.88
N VAL A 664 -7.03 -16.71 71.02
CA VAL A 664 -5.93 -15.90 70.50
C VAL A 664 -6.29 -15.51 69.08
N THR A 665 -6.27 -14.22 68.79
CA THR A 665 -6.61 -13.66 67.47
C THR A 665 -5.38 -13.05 66.84
N ALA A 666 -5.09 -13.42 65.59
CA ALA A 666 -4.10 -12.80 64.74
C ALA A 666 -4.80 -11.94 63.69
N SER A 667 -4.35 -10.69 63.53
CA SER A 667 -4.87 -9.74 62.56
C SER A 667 -3.76 -9.20 61.67
N ASP A 668 -4.01 -9.16 60.36
CA ASP A 668 -3.13 -8.53 59.38
C ASP A 668 -3.18 -6.99 59.44
N THR A 669 -2.44 -6.35 58.54
CA THR A 669 -2.39 -4.89 58.46
C THR A 669 -3.70 -4.25 57.95
N SER A 670 -4.53 -5.03 57.24
CA SER A 670 -5.86 -4.65 56.75
C SER A 670 -6.99 -4.97 57.73
N SER A 671 -6.65 -5.43 58.95
CA SER A 671 -7.58 -5.87 60.00
C SER A 671 -8.40 -7.14 59.68
N ALA A 672 -8.07 -7.89 58.63
CA ALA A 672 -8.59 -9.24 58.48
C ALA A 672 -7.95 -10.14 59.54
N SER A 673 -8.70 -11.13 60.05
CA SER A 673 -8.29 -11.84 61.25
C SER A 673 -8.72 -13.29 61.29
N VAL A 674 -7.91 -14.12 61.94
CA VAL A 674 -8.21 -15.52 62.28
C VAL A 674 -7.94 -15.74 63.76
N SER A 675 -8.66 -16.69 64.37
CA SER A 675 -8.48 -17.01 65.79
C SER A 675 -8.25 -18.50 66.01
N SER A 676 -7.50 -18.81 67.08
CA SER A 676 -7.37 -20.16 67.63
C SER A 676 -7.86 -20.15 69.07
N THR A 677 -8.58 -21.19 69.48
CA THR A 677 -9.10 -21.33 70.83
C THR A 677 -8.52 -22.55 71.52
N PHE A 678 -8.23 -22.43 72.81
CA PHE A 678 -7.79 -23.55 73.65
C PHE A 678 -8.43 -23.47 75.04
N GLU A 679 -8.50 -24.60 75.73
CA GLU A 679 -8.94 -24.67 77.12
C GLU A 679 -7.73 -24.59 78.05
N LEU A 680 -7.80 -23.70 79.04
CA LEU A 680 -6.88 -23.64 80.17
C LEU A 680 -7.55 -24.29 81.39
N ASN A 681 -7.11 -25.49 81.76
CA ASN A 681 -7.64 -26.19 82.93
C ASN A 681 -6.88 -25.76 84.18
N ILE A 682 -7.58 -25.14 85.11
CA ILE A 682 -7.03 -24.64 86.37
C ILE A 682 -7.41 -25.64 87.45
N ASP A 683 -6.44 -26.43 87.90
CA ASP A 683 -6.64 -27.46 88.92
C ASP A 683 -5.79 -27.18 90.18
N ILE A 684 -5.97 -28.01 91.19
CA ILE A 684 -5.13 -28.00 92.39
C ILE A 684 -3.91 -28.89 92.24
N ASP A 685 -2.88 -28.59 93.02
CA ASP A 685 -1.82 -29.53 93.30
C ASP A 685 -2.36 -30.63 94.24
N ALA A 686 -2.48 -31.84 93.72
CA ALA A 686 -3.06 -32.97 94.44
C ALA A 686 -2.23 -33.39 95.65
N ALA A 687 -0.90 -33.37 95.51
CA ALA A 687 0.00 -33.79 96.58
C ALA A 687 0.01 -32.75 97.69
N GLN A 688 0.05 -31.47 97.32
CA GLN A 688 -0.04 -30.38 98.29
C GLN A 688 -1.35 -30.40 99.08
N TYR A 689 -2.47 -30.67 98.40
CA TYR A 689 -3.77 -30.81 99.05
C TYR A 689 -3.85 -32.02 99.98
N GLY A 690 -3.31 -33.17 99.56
CA GLY A 690 -3.24 -34.35 100.41
C GLY A 690 -2.38 -34.13 101.66
N ALA A 691 -1.18 -33.55 101.49
CA ALA A 691 -0.24 -33.29 102.58
C ALA A 691 -0.75 -32.26 103.60
N SER A 692 -1.65 -31.38 103.15
CA SER A 692 -2.32 -30.36 103.96
C SER A 692 -3.25 -30.96 105.03
N TYR A 693 -3.88 -32.11 104.75
CA TYR A 693 -4.97 -32.65 105.56
C TYR A 693 -4.77 -34.14 105.87
N ASN A 694 -4.37 -34.44 107.10
CA ASN A 694 -4.07 -35.82 107.53
C ASN A 694 -5.29 -36.76 107.40
N ASP A 695 -6.52 -36.25 107.56
CA ASP A 695 -7.75 -37.03 107.37
C ASP A 695 -7.91 -37.52 105.93
N LEU A 696 -7.37 -36.79 104.94
CA LEU A 696 -7.36 -37.24 103.55
C LEU A 696 -6.36 -38.39 103.37
N ILE A 697 -5.18 -38.30 103.99
CA ILE A 697 -4.18 -39.39 103.96
C ILE A 697 -4.75 -40.65 104.63
N ASP A 698 -5.44 -40.50 105.76
CA ASP A 698 -6.11 -41.61 106.45
C ASP A 698 -7.21 -42.25 105.57
N ALA A 699 -7.95 -41.45 104.81
CA ALA A 699 -9.06 -41.91 103.98
C ALA A 699 -8.61 -42.52 102.64
N PHE A 700 -7.58 -41.95 102.01
CA PHE A 700 -7.22 -42.24 100.62
C PHE A 700 -5.79 -42.75 100.42
N GLY A 701 -4.97 -42.79 101.48
CA GLY A 701 -3.56 -43.17 101.38
C GLY A 701 -2.77 -42.14 100.57
N ASP A 702 -2.02 -42.60 99.57
CA ASP A 702 -1.20 -41.78 98.66
C ASP A 702 -1.85 -41.53 97.29
N ASN A 703 -3.16 -41.75 97.18
CA ASN A 703 -3.89 -41.63 95.93
C ASN A 703 -4.15 -40.16 95.53
N LEU A 704 -3.21 -39.58 94.78
CA LEU A 704 -3.30 -38.19 94.28
C LEU A 704 -4.60 -37.92 93.51
N THR A 705 -5.05 -38.87 92.68
CA THR A 705 -6.31 -38.75 91.94
C THR A 705 -7.51 -38.62 92.87
N ALA A 706 -7.51 -39.36 93.99
CA ALA A 706 -8.57 -39.26 94.99
C ALA A 706 -8.55 -37.91 95.72
N PHE A 707 -7.37 -37.31 95.96
CA PHE A 707 -7.26 -35.96 96.51
C PHE A 707 -7.84 -34.90 95.56
N SER A 708 -7.45 -34.90 94.28
CA SER A 708 -8.05 -33.99 93.29
C SER A 708 -9.56 -34.20 93.15
N GLN A 709 -10.02 -35.46 93.14
CA GLN A 709 -11.45 -35.77 93.07
C GLN A 709 -12.20 -35.28 94.32
N HIS A 710 -11.63 -35.48 95.52
CA HIS A 710 -12.22 -34.97 96.76
C HIS A 710 -12.32 -33.45 96.75
N TYR A 711 -11.28 -32.75 96.29
CA TYR A 711 -11.33 -31.28 96.20
C TYR A 711 -12.42 -30.80 95.24
N ARG A 712 -12.55 -31.47 94.08
CA ARG A 712 -13.60 -31.22 93.09
C ARG A 712 -14.99 -31.39 93.66
N ASP A 713 -15.23 -32.51 94.32
CA ASP A 713 -16.58 -32.91 94.74
C ASP A 713 -17.00 -32.23 96.06
N PHE A 714 -16.06 -32.02 96.99
CA PHE A 714 -16.36 -31.60 98.36
C PHE A 714 -15.46 -30.46 98.86
N GLY A 715 -14.14 -30.57 98.70
CA GLY A 715 -13.16 -29.68 99.35
C GLY A 715 -13.41 -28.19 99.11
N ARG A 716 -13.87 -27.81 97.92
CA ARG A 716 -14.28 -26.42 97.60
C ARG A 716 -15.47 -25.95 98.44
N THR A 717 -16.50 -26.79 98.57
CA THR A 717 -17.72 -26.46 99.33
C THR A 717 -17.47 -26.47 100.84
N GLU A 718 -16.50 -27.28 101.28
CA GLU A 718 -16.03 -27.30 102.67
C GLU A 718 -15.15 -26.09 103.02
N GLY A 719 -14.73 -25.29 102.02
CA GLY A 719 -13.84 -24.15 102.23
C GLY A 719 -12.40 -24.56 102.57
N ARG A 720 -11.98 -25.80 102.22
CA ARG A 720 -10.60 -26.25 102.43
C ARG A 720 -9.66 -25.46 101.53
N ASN A 721 -8.59 -24.90 102.08
CA ASN A 721 -7.51 -24.33 101.30
C ASN A 721 -6.61 -25.47 100.77
N PRO A 722 -6.41 -25.62 99.46
CA PRO A 722 -5.63 -26.71 98.88
C PRO A 722 -4.11 -26.60 99.09
N ASP A 723 -3.62 -25.48 99.62
CA ASP A 723 -2.20 -25.13 99.66
C ASP A 723 -1.78 -24.59 101.04
N ILE A 724 -1.95 -25.41 102.10
CA ILE A 724 -1.56 -25.04 103.48
C ILE A 724 -0.36 -25.84 104.00
N PHE A 725 0.11 -26.86 103.27
CA PHE A 725 1.26 -27.65 103.67
C PHE A 725 2.54 -26.84 103.45
N GLU A 726 3.33 -26.55 104.49
CA GLU A 726 4.57 -25.78 104.33
C GLU A 726 5.72 -26.69 103.88
N GLU A 727 5.85 -26.93 102.57
CA GLU A 727 6.76 -27.90 101.97
C GLU A 727 8.22 -27.73 102.41
N TYR A 728 8.74 -26.50 102.38
CA TYR A 728 10.11 -26.18 102.73
C TYR A 728 10.34 -26.34 104.22
N ARG A 729 9.36 -25.96 105.04
CA ARG A 729 9.47 -26.11 106.49
C ARG A 729 9.44 -27.56 106.92
N TYR A 730 8.66 -28.41 106.23
CA TYR A 730 8.71 -29.86 106.42
C TYR A 730 10.10 -30.43 106.13
N VAL A 731 10.73 -30.05 105.00
CA VAL A 731 12.10 -30.51 104.67
C VAL A 731 13.11 -29.98 105.69
N ALA A 732 13.04 -28.71 106.07
CA ALA A 732 13.95 -28.12 107.05
C ALA A 732 13.80 -28.73 108.47
N SER A 733 12.59 -29.16 108.82
CA SER A 733 12.25 -29.85 110.08
C SER A 733 12.78 -31.27 110.16
N ASN A 734 13.08 -31.88 109.00
CA ASN A 734 13.60 -33.24 108.88
C ASN A 734 14.89 -33.21 108.04
N PRO A 735 16.03 -32.79 108.63
CA PRO A 735 17.24 -32.49 107.89
C PRO A 735 17.74 -33.63 107.00
N GLU A 736 17.46 -34.89 107.32
CA GLU A 736 17.81 -36.04 106.50
C GLU A 736 17.16 -36.03 105.10
N LEU A 737 16.08 -35.26 104.92
CA LEU A 737 15.40 -35.09 103.64
C LEU A 737 16.09 -34.06 102.73
N ILE A 738 16.91 -33.16 103.29
CA ILE A 738 17.55 -32.06 102.55
C ILE A 738 18.39 -32.57 101.34
N PRO A 739 19.24 -33.60 101.46
CA PRO A 739 20.04 -34.08 100.33
C PRO A 739 19.22 -34.78 99.23
N VAL A 740 17.99 -35.23 99.56
CA VAL A 740 17.15 -36.06 98.67
C VAL A 740 16.07 -35.23 97.99
N ILE A 741 15.41 -34.35 98.74
CA ILE A 741 14.28 -33.53 98.29
C ILE A 741 14.74 -32.12 97.94
N GLY A 742 15.65 -31.56 98.74
CA GLY A 742 16.07 -30.17 98.62
C GLY A 742 14.87 -29.22 98.65
N THR A 743 14.84 -28.28 97.71
CA THR A 743 13.77 -27.27 97.57
C THR A 743 12.70 -27.69 96.55
N ASN A 744 12.51 -29.00 96.32
CA ASN A 744 11.44 -29.49 95.47
C ASN A 744 10.15 -29.61 96.30
N SER A 745 9.23 -28.65 96.10
CA SER A 745 7.96 -28.56 96.84
C SER A 745 7.08 -29.79 96.65
N GLU A 746 6.94 -30.25 95.42
CA GLU A 746 6.11 -31.41 95.07
C GLU A 746 6.67 -32.68 95.71
N ALA A 747 7.98 -32.90 95.60
CA ALA A 747 8.62 -34.05 96.20
C ALA A 747 8.52 -34.03 97.74
N ALA A 748 8.50 -32.85 98.37
CA ALA A 748 8.27 -32.70 99.80
C ALA A 748 6.84 -33.12 100.20
N ALA A 749 5.82 -32.65 99.46
CA ALA A 749 4.43 -33.02 99.69
C ALA A 749 4.20 -34.53 99.47
N VAL A 750 4.69 -35.07 98.35
CA VAL A 750 4.62 -36.51 98.04
C VAL A 750 5.35 -37.34 99.10
N ASN A 751 6.54 -36.93 99.55
CA ASN A 751 7.26 -37.66 100.60
C ASN A 751 6.49 -37.67 101.93
N TYR A 752 5.86 -36.55 102.29
CA TYR A 752 5.04 -36.50 103.49
C TYR A 752 3.88 -37.49 103.42
N ILE A 753 3.17 -37.52 102.30
CA ILE A 753 2.02 -38.40 102.11
C ILE A 753 2.43 -39.89 102.13
N THR A 754 3.51 -40.25 101.42
CA THR A 754 3.88 -41.65 101.20
C THR A 754 4.61 -42.26 102.39
N GLU A 755 5.47 -41.49 103.06
CA GLU A 755 6.38 -42.00 104.09
C GLU A 755 6.33 -41.16 105.38
N GLY A 756 6.31 -39.84 105.26
CA GLY A 756 6.48 -38.93 106.39
C GLY A 756 5.36 -39.02 107.42
N TYR A 757 4.11 -39.11 106.97
CA TYR A 757 2.95 -39.21 107.84
C TYR A 757 2.99 -40.49 108.69
N ALA A 758 3.16 -41.65 108.05
CA ALA A 758 3.24 -42.94 108.74
C ALA A 758 4.46 -43.05 109.67
N ALA A 759 5.57 -42.40 109.32
CA ALA A 759 6.80 -42.36 110.12
C ALA A 759 6.76 -41.31 111.26
N GLY A 760 5.69 -40.49 111.37
CA GLY A 760 5.58 -39.45 112.39
C GLY A 760 6.58 -38.31 112.23
N LYS A 761 7.02 -38.02 110.99
CA LYS A 761 7.93 -36.90 110.69
C LYS A 761 7.28 -35.57 111.03
N GLN A 762 8.10 -34.62 111.47
CA GLN A 762 7.63 -33.34 111.99
C GLN A 762 7.37 -32.35 110.85
N LYS A 763 6.21 -31.67 110.81
CA LYS A 763 5.91 -30.71 109.73
C LYS A 763 6.56 -29.34 109.93
N ASP A 764 6.79 -28.95 111.18
CA ASP A 764 6.88 -27.53 111.53
C ASP A 764 7.84 -27.24 112.72
N THR A 765 8.75 -28.17 113.05
CA THR A 765 9.73 -27.99 114.14
C THR A 765 10.84 -27.01 113.80
N PHE A 766 11.15 -26.80 112.51
CA PHE A 766 12.03 -25.75 112.07
C PHE A 766 11.35 -24.38 112.22
N ASP A 767 12.00 -23.48 112.96
CA ASP A 767 11.54 -22.11 113.18
C ASP A 767 12.26 -21.16 112.24
N SER A 768 11.57 -20.82 111.15
CA SER A 768 12.08 -19.99 110.06
C SER A 768 12.41 -18.57 110.51
N TYR A 769 11.57 -17.97 111.37
CA TYR A 769 11.82 -16.63 111.88
C TYR A 769 12.99 -16.60 112.85
N ARG A 770 13.14 -17.62 113.68
CA ARG A 770 14.32 -17.75 114.56
C ARG A 770 15.61 -17.90 113.77
N TYR A 771 15.61 -18.71 112.71
CA TYR A 771 16.77 -18.83 111.82
C TYR A 771 17.12 -17.48 111.18
N LEU A 772 16.12 -16.79 110.61
CA LEU A 772 16.28 -15.48 110.01
C LEU A 772 16.80 -14.43 111.01
N ALA A 773 16.24 -14.38 112.23
CA ALA A 773 16.65 -13.48 113.29
C ALA A 773 18.11 -13.66 113.74
N GLY A 774 18.71 -14.82 113.53
CA GLY A 774 20.08 -15.13 113.97
C GLY A 774 21.20 -14.52 113.10
N TYR A 775 20.86 -14.00 111.92
CA TYR A 775 21.84 -13.66 110.89
C TYR A 775 21.49 -12.34 110.17
N ASP A 776 22.34 -11.32 110.34
CA ASP A 776 22.10 -9.98 109.78
C ASP A 776 22.08 -9.97 108.25
N ASP A 777 22.93 -10.78 107.60
CA ASP A 777 22.95 -10.91 106.15
C ASP A 777 21.67 -11.53 105.57
N LEU A 778 21.05 -12.46 106.30
CA LEU A 778 19.75 -13.01 105.91
C LEU A 778 18.63 -11.98 106.10
N LEU A 779 18.68 -11.19 107.16
CA LEU A 779 17.72 -10.09 107.36
C LEU A 779 17.86 -9.01 106.29
N ASP A 780 19.09 -8.66 105.91
CA ASP A 780 19.32 -7.67 104.85
C ASP A 780 18.80 -8.16 103.49
N PHE A 781 18.94 -9.47 103.21
CA PHE A 781 18.54 -10.04 101.92
C PHE A 781 17.05 -10.43 101.85
N TYR A 782 16.55 -11.17 102.84
CA TYR A 782 15.19 -11.71 102.87
C TYR A 782 14.20 -10.82 103.63
N ASN A 783 14.67 -9.84 104.42
CA ASN A 783 13.85 -8.96 105.23
C ASN A 783 12.92 -9.75 106.20
N GLN A 784 11.62 -9.84 105.89
CA GLN A 784 10.62 -10.57 106.66
C GLN A 784 10.22 -11.92 106.01
N ASP A 785 10.87 -12.30 104.90
CA ASP A 785 10.57 -13.52 104.15
C ASP A 785 11.10 -14.77 104.86
N ALA A 786 10.30 -15.28 105.78
CA ALA A 786 10.56 -16.53 106.49
C ALA A 786 10.64 -17.75 105.55
N VAL A 787 9.89 -17.74 104.44
CA VAL A 787 9.91 -18.84 103.46
C VAL A 787 11.25 -18.85 102.72
N GLY A 788 11.68 -17.69 102.21
CA GLY A 788 12.99 -17.51 101.59
C GLY A 788 14.14 -17.89 102.52
N ALA A 789 14.05 -17.53 103.82
CA ALA A 789 15.02 -17.97 104.82
C ALA A 789 15.02 -19.50 105.01
N THR A 790 13.87 -20.14 104.96
CA THR A 790 13.76 -21.62 105.03
C THR A 790 14.38 -22.28 103.81
N VAL A 791 14.11 -21.76 102.61
CA VAL A 791 14.73 -22.19 101.36
C VAL A 791 16.25 -22.02 101.44
N HIS A 792 16.73 -20.88 101.93
CA HIS A 792 18.16 -20.65 102.16
C HIS A 792 18.76 -21.70 103.09
N TYR A 793 18.10 -22.03 104.20
CA TYR A 793 18.58 -23.08 105.10
C TYR A 793 18.73 -24.42 104.39
N ILE A 794 17.74 -24.82 103.60
CA ILE A 794 17.78 -26.09 102.85
C ILE A 794 18.90 -26.07 101.78
N THR A 795 19.04 -24.96 101.06
CA THR A 795 19.98 -24.87 99.93
C THR A 795 21.43 -24.66 100.37
N TYR A 796 21.67 -23.84 101.38
CA TYR A 796 23.01 -23.40 101.79
C TYR A 796 23.28 -23.56 103.28
N GLY A 797 22.29 -23.33 104.14
CA GLY A 797 22.49 -23.22 105.58
C GLY A 797 22.77 -24.55 106.29
N ALA A 798 22.05 -25.61 105.95
CA ALA A 798 22.10 -26.88 106.65
C ALA A 798 23.44 -27.61 106.41
N PRO A 799 23.99 -28.33 107.40
CA PRO A 799 25.28 -29.01 107.25
C PRO A 799 25.33 -30.05 106.12
N ASN A 800 24.19 -30.66 105.82
CA ASN A 800 24.02 -31.64 104.75
C ASN A 800 23.33 -31.06 103.51
N SER A 801 23.25 -29.74 103.39
CA SER A 801 22.79 -29.09 102.16
C SER A 801 23.70 -29.45 100.98
N VAL A 802 23.14 -29.38 99.77
CA VAL A 802 23.87 -29.64 98.52
C VAL A 802 23.74 -28.41 97.62
N PRO A 803 24.44 -27.30 97.94
CA PRO A 803 24.32 -26.07 97.20
C PRO A 803 24.86 -26.21 95.76
N PRO A 804 24.31 -25.46 94.79
CA PRO A 804 24.82 -25.45 93.43
C PRO A 804 26.26 -24.92 93.39
N ALA A 805 27.10 -25.51 92.53
CA ALA A 805 28.49 -25.08 92.37
C ALA A 805 28.56 -23.58 91.98
N PRO A 806 29.53 -22.80 92.52
CA PRO A 806 30.71 -23.22 93.30
C PRO A 806 30.52 -23.19 94.84
N PHE A 807 29.30 -23.06 95.35
CA PHE A 807 29.07 -22.86 96.78
C PHE A 807 29.27 -24.15 97.60
N GLN A 808 29.50 -24.00 98.90
CA GLN A 808 29.62 -25.10 99.88
C GLN A 808 28.64 -24.86 101.04
N PRO A 809 28.21 -25.90 101.77
CA PRO A 809 27.34 -25.75 102.93
C PRO A 809 27.92 -24.77 103.96
N GLU A 810 27.08 -23.83 104.40
CA GLU A 810 27.46 -22.77 105.33
C GLU A 810 27.45 -23.22 106.79
N ASN A 811 26.85 -24.37 107.09
CA ASN A 811 26.76 -24.96 108.43
C ASN A 811 26.19 -23.99 109.48
N ARG A 812 25.13 -23.26 109.12
CA ARG A 812 24.48 -22.29 110.02
C ARG A 812 23.68 -23.01 111.12
N ASP A 813 23.74 -22.47 112.33
CA ASP A 813 22.97 -22.94 113.49
C ASP A 813 21.58 -22.29 113.48
N PRO A 814 20.49 -23.05 113.26
CA PRO A 814 19.14 -22.50 113.30
C PRO A 814 18.70 -22.03 114.69
N LEU A 815 19.43 -22.37 115.75
CA LEU A 815 19.19 -21.96 117.13
C LEU A 815 20.13 -20.84 117.60
N LYS A 816 20.85 -20.19 116.67
CA LYS A 816 21.78 -19.09 116.97
C LYS A 816 21.08 -17.95 117.69
N PHE A 817 19.90 -17.54 117.23
CA PHE A 817 19.05 -16.59 117.95
C PHE A 817 18.54 -17.23 119.25
N LYS A 818 18.87 -16.62 120.39
CA LYS A 818 18.48 -17.09 121.72
C LYS A 818 17.12 -16.51 122.10
N SER A 819 16.07 -17.18 121.62
CA SER A 819 14.67 -16.78 121.79
C SER A 819 14.29 -16.48 123.24
N ASP A 820 14.72 -17.33 124.16
CA ASP A 820 14.52 -17.20 125.60
C ASP A 820 15.20 -15.94 126.14
N ILE A 821 16.46 -15.70 125.78
CA ILE A 821 17.20 -14.50 126.19
C ILE A 821 16.51 -13.24 125.66
N TYR A 822 16.06 -13.26 124.41
CA TYR A 822 15.35 -12.15 123.82
C TYR A 822 14.04 -11.84 124.54
N ILE A 823 13.22 -12.84 124.86
CA ILE A 823 12.00 -12.64 125.66
C ILE A 823 12.35 -12.09 127.05
N ALA A 824 13.31 -12.71 127.75
CA ALA A 824 13.75 -12.30 129.08
C ALA A 824 14.31 -10.86 129.11
N SER A 825 14.76 -10.34 127.98
CA SER A 825 15.31 -8.99 127.86
C SER A 825 14.26 -7.89 127.96
N TYR A 826 12.98 -8.21 127.72
CA TYR A 826 11.90 -7.23 127.58
C TYR A 826 10.63 -7.68 128.30
N GLY A 827 10.25 -6.93 129.34
CA GLY A 827 9.11 -7.29 130.20
C GLY A 827 7.76 -7.34 129.49
N ASP A 828 7.56 -6.52 128.45
CA ASP A 828 6.36 -6.55 127.59
C ASP A 828 6.28 -7.85 126.78
N LEU A 829 7.42 -8.43 126.37
CA LEU A 829 7.43 -9.74 125.70
C LEU A 829 7.15 -10.87 126.69
N ILE A 830 7.66 -10.80 127.93
CA ILE A 830 7.34 -11.76 128.99
C ILE A 830 5.83 -11.77 129.26
N GLU A 831 5.21 -10.59 129.34
CA GLU A 831 3.75 -10.45 129.50
C GLU A 831 2.99 -10.95 128.28
N ALA A 832 3.46 -10.67 127.05
CA ALA A 832 2.83 -11.15 125.83
C ALA A 832 2.82 -12.69 125.73
N VAL A 833 3.88 -13.35 126.21
CA VAL A 833 3.96 -14.82 126.20
C VAL A 833 3.42 -15.49 127.47
N GLU A 834 2.94 -14.73 128.46
CA GLU A 834 2.37 -15.28 129.71
C GLU A 834 1.21 -16.26 129.44
N PRO A 835 0.21 -15.94 128.58
CA PRO A 835 -0.94 -16.81 128.35
C PRO A 835 -0.62 -18.13 127.66
N ILE A 836 0.57 -18.25 127.06
CA ILE A 836 1.02 -19.44 126.35
C ILE A 836 1.46 -20.48 127.39
N SER A 837 0.86 -21.67 127.40
CA SER A 837 1.21 -22.71 128.38
C SER A 837 2.44 -23.53 127.96
N ASP A 838 2.65 -23.72 126.67
CA ASP A 838 3.79 -24.48 126.15
C ASP A 838 5.02 -23.55 126.03
N TYR A 839 6.07 -23.87 126.77
CA TYR A 839 7.31 -23.09 126.73
C TYR A 839 7.94 -23.05 125.34
N SER A 840 7.80 -24.12 124.54
CA SER A 840 8.32 -24.15 123.16
C SER A 840 7.59 -23.18 122.24
N GLU A 841 6.28 -22.97 122.43
CA GLU A 841 5.50 -21.96 121.70
C GLU A 841 5.89 -20.54 122.11
N LYS A 842 6.24 -20.32 123.40
CA LYS A 842 6.83 -19.04 123.84
C LYS A 842 8.08 -18.72 123.05
N LEU A 843 8.95 -19.71 122.82
CA LEU A 843 10.21 -19.49 122.10
C LEU A 843 10.02 -19.19 120.61
N LYS A 844 8.96 -19.72 119.98
CA LYS A 844 8.62 -19.41 118.58
C LYS A 844 8.21 -17.94 118.40
N PHE A 845 7.47 -17.38 119.36
CA PHE A 845 7.08 -15.96 119.36
C PHE A 845 8.28 -15.00 119.28
N ALA A 846 9.41 -15.35 119.90
CA ALA A 846 10.59 -14.49 119.96
C ALA A 846 11.16 -14.13 118.57
N GLY A 847 11.33 -15.14 117.71
CA GLY A 847 11.90 -14.97 116.37
C GLY A 847 10.97 -14.12 115.51
N GLU A 848 9.68 -14.49 115.48
CA GLU A 848 8.65 -13.78 114.73
C GLU A 848 8.53 -12.32 115.17
N HIS A 849 8.43 -12.07 116.48
CA HIS A 849 8.35 -10.72 117.01
C HIS A 849 9.59 -9.89 116.65
N TYR A 850 10.81 -10.45 116.80
CA TYR A 850 12.03 -9.72 116.45
C TYR A 850 12.05 -9.30 114.98
N VAL A 851 11.76 -10.23 114.06
CA VAL A 851 11.79 -9.98 112.61
C VAL A 851 10.70 -8.99 112.18
N LEU A 852 9.48 -9.16 112.67
CA LEU A 852 8.34 -8.34 112.23
C LEU A 852 8.27 -6.97 112.93
N HIS A 853 8.74 -6.86 114.17
CA HIS A 853 8.58 -5.66 115.00
C HIS A 853 9.87 -5.21 115.70
N GLY A 854 10.61 -6.12 116.33
CA GLY A 854 11.77 -5.80 117.17
C GLY A 854 12.88 -5.02 116.44
N ILE A 855 13.12 -5.31 115.16
CA ILE A 855 14.09 -4.56 114.34
C ILE A 855 13.66 -3.10 114.17
N GLY A 856 12.38 -2.87 113.83
CA GLY A 856 11.83 -1.52 113.66
C GLY A 856 11.79 -0.73 114.98
N GLU A 857 11.68 -1.44 116.09
CA GLU A 857 11.71 -0.87 117.45
C GLU A 857 13.13 -0.65 117.99
N GLY A 858 14.17 -1.12 117.28
CA GLY A 858 15.57 -1.00 117.70
C GLY A 858 15.95 -1.85 118.91
N ARG A 859 15.31 -3.01 119.10
CA ARG A 859 15.59 -3.93 120.21
C ARG A 859 16.91 -4.68 119.99
N ASP A 860 17.74 -4.76 121.04
CA ASP A 860 18.89 -5.66 121.11
C ASP A 860 18.45 -7.12 121.32
N ARG A 861 19.17 -8.06 120.70
CA ARG A 861 18.86 -9.51 120.77
C ARG A 861 19.18 -10.14 122.12
N GLU A 862 20.20 -9.65 122.83
CA GLU A 862 20.75 -10.27 124.04
C GLU A 862 21.07 -9.22 125.12
N LYS A 863 20.05 -8.79 125.87
CA LYS A 863 20.22 -7.82 126.98
C LYS A 863 20.17 -8.50 128.35
N PHE A 864 19.44 -9.60 128.47
CA PHE A 864 19.34 -10.38 129.70
C PHE A 864 20.59 -11.26 129.88
N ASP A 865 21.22 -11.18 131.06
CA ASP A 865 22.34 -12.06 131.44
C ASP A 865 21.89 -13.07 132.50
N PRO A 866 21.73 -14.36 132.12
CA PRO A 866 21.27 -15.39 133.05
C PRO A 866 22.28 -15.70 134.16
N THR A 867 23.58 -15.46 133.93
CA THR A 867 24.63 -15.68 134.93
C THR A 867 24.49 -14.69 136.08
N SER A 868 24.27 -13.42 135.73
CA SER A 868 23.98 -12.36 136.70
C SER A 868 22.67 -12.63 137.46
N TYR A 869 21.64 -13.13 136.77
CA TYR A 869 20.39 -13.50 137.42
C TYR A 869 20.57 -14.62 138.45
N LEU A 870 21.28 -15.70 138.11
CA LEU A 870 21.61 -16.79 139.04
C LEU A 870 22.43 -16.33 140.25
N ALA A 871 23.40 -15.42 140.04
CA ALA A 871 24.20 -14.89 141.14
C ALA A 871 23.35 -14.09 142.15
N LEU A 872 22.26 -13.47 141.70
CA LEU A 872 21.31 -12.73 142.53
C LEU A 872 20.20 -13.61 143.13
N ARG A 873 20.10 -14.88 142.71
CA ARG A 873 19.09 -15.86 143.15
C ARG A 873 19.73 -17.22 143.45
N PRO A 874 20.46 -17.34 144.58
CA PRO A 874 21.12 -18.60 144.97
C PRO A 874 20.14 -19.77 145.16
N ASP A 875 18.88 -19.47 145.45
CA ASP A 875 17.77 -20.42 145.55
C ASP A 875 17.46 -21.07 144.19
N VAL A 876 17.38 -20.27 143.11
CA VAL A 876 17.20 -20.78 141.74
C VAL A 876 18.43 -21.57 141.28
N ALA A 877 19.63 -21.15 141.69
CA ALA A 877 20.87 -21.86 141.36
C ALA A 877 20.98 -23.28 141.96
N GLN A 878 20.21 -23.58 143.01
CA GLN A 878 20.13 -24.91 143.63
C GLN A 878 18.94 -25.74 143.11
N ASP A 879 18.06 -25.16 142.28
CA ASP A 879 16.94 -25.88 141.71
C ASP A 879 17.42 -26.88 140.63
N PRO A 880 17.02 -28.16 140.68
CA PRO A 880 17.51 -29.18 139.75
C PRO A 880 17.12 -28.95 138.28
N PHE A 881 16.07 -28.17 138.02
CA PHE A 881 15.55 -27.89 136.69
C PHE A 881 15.98 -26.50 136.23
N TYR A 882 15.71 -25.48 137.05
CA TYR A 882 15.96 -24.08 136.74
C TYR A 882 17.40 -23.62 137.00
N GLY A 883 18.16 -24.34 137.84
CA GLY A 883 19.59 -24.06 138.03
C GLY A 883 20.40 -24.28 136.74
N SER A 884 19.92 -25.15 135.85
CA SER A 884 20.46 -25.36 134.50
C SER A 884 19.80 -24.52 133.40
N ASP A 885 18.64 -23.92 133.67
CA ASP A 885 17.92 -23.04 132.74
C ASP A 885 17.34 -21.81 133.47
N PRO A 886 18.22 -20.87 133.88
CA PRO A 886 17.83 -19.68 134.62
C PRO A 886 16.95 -18.71 133.83
N THR A 887 17.11 -18.68 132.51
CA THR A 887 16.32 -17.82 131.62
C THR A 887 14.86 -18.24 131.64
N ARG A 888 14.60 -19.55 131.56
CA ARG A 888 13.25 -20.10 131.68
C ARG A 888 12.60 -19.77 133.01
N HIS A 889 13.34 -19.92 134.12
CA HIS A 889 12.83 -19.52 135.43
C HIS A 889 12.43 -18.05 135.45
N TYR A 890 13.27 -17.17 134.91
CA TYR A 890 12.99 -15.75 134.90
C TYR A 890 11.72 -15.41 134.11
N ILE A 891 11.52 -16.03 132.94
CA ILE A 891 10.33 -15.82 132.10
C ILE A 891 9.08 -16.38 132.76
N GLU A 892 9.13 -17.60 133.31
CA GLU A 892 7.94 -18.27 133.86
C GLU A 892 7.56 -17.75 135.26
N HIS A 893 8.54 -17.36 136.09
CA HIS A 893 8.33 -17.01 137.51
C HIS A 893 9.05 -15.74 137.94
N GLY A 894 10.36 -15.66 137.70
CA GLY A 894 11.25 -14.65 138.32
C GLY A 894 10.91 -13.19 137.99
N TYR A 895 10.43 -12.90 136.77
CA TYR A 895 9.97 -11.57 136.38
C TYR A 895 8.74 -11.14 137.20
N PHE A 896 7.75 -12.02 137.35
CA PHE A 896 6.53 -11.73 138.09
C PHE A 896 6.78 -11.66 139.61
N GLU A 897 7.65 -12.51 140.14
CA GLU A 897 8.11 -12.44 141.53
C GLU A 897 8.80 -11.10 141.81
N SER A 898 9.62 -10.60 140.88
CA SER A 898 10.31 -9.32 141.03
C SER A 898 9.39 -8.09 140.96
N LYS A 899 8.16 -8.23 140.41
CA LYS A 899 7.12 -7.19 140.44
C LYS A 899 6.28 -7.20 141.72
N LEU A 900 6.29 -8.32 142.46
CA LEU A 900 5.51 -8.53 143.69
C LEU A 900 6.30 -8.16 144.96
N VAL A 901 7.60 -7.82 144.85
CA VAL A 901 8.51 -7.44 145.95
C VAL A 901 8.83 -5.97 145.94
#